data_AF-A0A932ZH77-F1
#
_entry.id   AF-A0A932ZH77-F1
#
_cell.length_a   1.000
_cell.length_b   1.000
_cell.length_c   1.000
_cell.angle_alpha   90.00
_cell.angle_beta   90.00
_cell.angle_gamma   90.00
#
_symmetry.space_group_name_H-M   'P 1'
#
loop_
_entity.id
_entity.type
_entity.pdbx_description
1 polymer ?
#
loop_
_entity_poly.entity_id
_entity_poly.type
_entity_poly.pdbx_seq_one_letter_code
_entity_poly.pdbx_strand_id
1 'polypeptide(L)'
;MDQLEQNTARAAPWVLAPGRNCWRIERAQRLRFLVDGAEYFTAVRKAIARAQRTIFILGWDIDSRMRLMPQGANDGLPEGLCDFINAVVAGRPNVRAYILSWDFAMLFALEREWLPVYKLDWRTHPRLSFRLDANHPVGASHHQKVVVIDDALAFVGGFDLTQRRWDTPEHACDAAARCDANGTPYPPFHDLQAMVDGNVARALGELARTRWHQAVGRPARSLDTAPRNDPWPIECPPDITDVDVAVARTEPAFNGRPGALEIRQLHFDMIAAARRHLYMENQYFSSSAIAHALAQRLREADGPEVVLVSPRWESGWLEETTMGVLRARLHHRLREADPVGRYRMYCPDLPRLTTGCLNLHSKLLVADDELLTIGSANLSNRSMGFDTECNLALEARGEERVRRAIAGLRNRLLGEHLGTEPGRVGAEIMRRSSLVKAIEALRGSGRTLQPIEPIVTADIDALVPDEALIDPERPVDPAKLVADFVPAEATRPAANRMARTAILVLVLAALAAAWRWTPLRDWLDVGLLVGMATMLEEAPFTPLAVVAAYVVAGLMVMPVTVLIAVTGIVFGPIVGALYALAGAVMSAAVTYAVGRHLGRDTVRRLAGARLNRISQRLGQRGLIAIVVVRILPLAPFTIVNIVAGASHIGLRDFILGTVIGMTPGILATVVFVDRILEAVRNPGVGTFVSLAVVASLLVAVVVMLRRRLANLSGGHHRAA
;
A
#
# COMPACT_ATOMS: atom_id res chain seq x y z
N MET A 1 -31.38 -0.64 -12.99
CA MET A 1 -31.88 0.74 -13.04
C MET A 1 -33.32 0.72 -12.54
N ASP A 2 -33.58 0.19 -11.33
CA ASP A 2 -34.92 0.13 -10.71
C ASP A 2 -34.84 -0.30 -9.22
N GLN A 3 -34.11 0.47 -8.41
CA GLN A 3 -34.26 0.52 -6.94
C GLN A 3 -33.88 1.92 -6.42
N LEU A 4 -34.18 2.96 -7.19
CA LEU A 4 -33.76 4.34 -6.92
C LEU A 4 -34.93 5.32 -6.78
N GLU A 5 -36.14 4.84 -6.51
CA GLU A 5 -37.28 5.74 -6.32
C GLU A 5 -38.05 5.45 -5.02
N GLN A 6 -38.30 6.57 -4.33
CA GLN A 6 -39.24 6.77 -3.22
C GLN A 6 -38.71 6.45 -1.82
N ASN A 7 -37.72 7.25 -1.40
CA ASN A 7 -37.72 7.78 -0.04
C ASN A 7 -37.71 9.31 -0.15
N THR A 8 -38.88 9.93 -0.06
CA THR A 8 -39.06 11.38 0.14
C THR A 8 -38.59 11.74 1.55
N ALA A 9 -37.28 11.66 1.77
CA ALA A 9 -36.65 12.19 2.95
C ALA A 9 -36.77 13.72 2.89
N ARG A 10 -37.49 14.32 3.85
CA ARG A 10 -37.26 15.72 4.25
C ARG A 10 -35.74 15.95 4.22
N ALA A 11 -35.28 16.92 3.44
CA ALA A 11 -33.85 17.27 3.38
C ALA A 11 -33.35 17.40 4.83
N ALA A 12 -32.42 16.53 5.22
CA ALA A 12 -31.84 16.59 6.56
C ALA A 12 -31.26 18.01 6.73
N PRO A 13 -31.49 18.68 7.89
CA PRO A 13 -31.01 20.06 8.10
C PRO A 13 -29.48 20.18 8.07
N TRP A 14 -28.78 19.04 8.14
CA TRP A 14 -27.34 18.92 8.29
C TRP A 14 -26.77 17.92 7.28
N VAL A 15 -25.54 18.14 6.86
CA VAL A 15 -24.81 17.26 5.94
C VAL A 15 -24.46 15.95 6.64
N LEU A 16 -23.98 15.98 7.89
CA LEU A 16 -23.64 14.75 8.63
C LEU A 16 -24.89 14.01 9.09
N ALA A 17 -25.05 12.77 8.64
CA ALA A 17 -26.22 11.94 8.89
C ALA A 17 -25.82 10.48 9.19
N PRO A 18 -26.04 9.99 10.43
CA PRO A 18 -25.81 8.60 10.80
C PRO A 18 -26.56 7.62 9.91
N GLY A 19 -25.93 6.51 9.54
CA GLY A 19 -26.48 5.49 8.65
C GLY A 19 -26.45 5.84 7.16
N ARG A 20 -26.06 7.08 6.80
CA ARG A 20 -25.85 7.50 5.39
C ARG A 20 -24.38 7.74 5.09
N ASN A 21 -23.78 8.72 5.76
CA ASN A 21 -22.39 9.16 5.49
C ASN A 21 -21.49 9.10 6.72
N CYS A 22 -22.02 8.65 7.85
CA CYS A 22 -21.25 8.28 9.03
C CYS A 22 -21.94 7.14 9.75
N TRP A 23 -21.19 6.41 10.55
CA TRP A 23 -21.72 5.36 11.41
C TRP A 23 -22.55 5.97 12.54
N ARG A 24 -22.00 6.98 13.20
CA ARG A 24 -22.60 7.68 14.33
C ARG A 24 -21.99 9.06 14.50
N ILE A 25 -22.74 9.91 15.22
CA ILE A 25 -22.29 11.22 15.69
C ILE A 25 -22.31 11.16 17.21
N GLU A 26 -21.16 11.44 17.82
CA GLU A 26 -20.96 11.37 19.27
C GLU A 26 -20.36 12.67 19.80
N ARG A 27 -20.55 12.93 21.10
CA ARG A 27 -20.01 14.12 21.75
C ARG A 27 -18.58 13.88 22.24
N ALA A 28 -17.64 14.69 21.77
CA ALA A 28 -16.32 14.84 22.38
C ALA A 28 -16.33 16.03 23.34
N GLN A 29 -15.72 15.88 24.51
CA GLN A 29 -15.52 17.00 25.44
C GLN A 29 -14.34 17.86 24.99
N ARG A 30 -13.35 17.25 24.35
CA ARG A 30 -12.14 17.87 23.81
C ARG A 30 -11.78 17.21 22.48
N LEU A 31 -11.38 18.05 21.54
CA LEU A 31 -10.82 17.69 20.25
C LEU A 31 -9.58 18.54 19.99
N ARG A 32 -8.51 17.91 19.51
CA ARG A 32 -7.28 18.57 19.05
C ARG A 32 -6.84 17.99 17.71
N PHE A 33 -6.42 18.85 16.80
CA PHE A 33 -5.73 18.48 15.58
C PHE A 33 -4.22 18.48 15.82
N LEU A 34 -3.58 17.34 15.59
CA LEU A 34 -2.15 17.13 15.74
C LEU A 34 -1.53 17.15 14.33
N VAL A 35 -0.61 18.08 14.08
CA VAL A 35 0.07 18.20 12.78
C VAL A 35 1.51 17.73 12.94
N ASP A 36 1.90 16.87 12.01
CA ASP A 36 3.18 16.16 11.96
C ASP A 36 3.44 15.18 13.12
N GLY A 37 4.45 14.34 12.89
CA GLY A 37 4.74 13.21 13.76
C GLY A 37 5.23 13.64 15.14
N ALA A 38 5.95 14.75 15.25
CA ALA A 38 6.47 15.23 16.53
C ALA A 38 5.36 15.54 17.53
N GLU A 39 4.28 16.18 17.08
CA GLU A 39 3.13 16.49 17.92
C GLU A 39 2.34 15.21 18.23
N TYR A 40 2.03 14.42 17.20
CA TYR A 40 1.24 13.20 17.34
C TYR A 40 1.89 12.15 18.24
N PHE A 41 3.13 11.77 17.95
CA PHE A 41 3.80 10.69 18.67
C PHE A 41 4.12 11.07 20.12
N THR A 42 4.38 12.35 20.40
CA THR A 42 4.49 12.86 21.77
C THR A 42 3.18 12.70 22.52
N ALA A 43 2.05 13.09 21.92
CA ALA A 43 0.73 12.95 22.53
C ALA A 43 0.37 11.48 22.80
N VAL A 44 0.64 10.58 21.84
CA VAL A 44 0.43 9.13 21.98
C VAL A 44 1.28 8.55 23.11
N ARG A 45 2.58 8.87 23.17
CA ARG A 45 3.47 8.37 24.23
C ARG A 45 2.94 8.78 25.60
N LYS A 46 2.63 10.07 25.78
CA LYS A 46 2.12 10.60 27.06
C LYS A 46 0.78 9.99 27.45
N ALA A 47 -0.11 9.77 26.49
CA ALA A 47 -1.41 9.13 26.74
C ALA A 47 -1.26 7.65 27.13
N ILE A 48 -0.44 6.88 26.42
CA ILE A 48 -0.16 5.47 26.76
C ILE A 48 0.51 5.39 28.13
N ALA A 49 1.43 6.31 28.43
CA ALA A 49 2.06 6.42 29.74
C ALA A 49 1.07 6.74 30.87
N ARG A 50 -0.18 7.12 30.59
CA ARG A 50 -1.26 7.33 31.59
C ARG A 50 -2.33 6.23 31.60
N ALA A 51 -2.23 5.24 30.70
CA ALA A 51 -3.22 4.17 30.58
C ALA A 51 -3.40 3.37 31.88
N GLN A 52 -4.66 3.05 32.20
CA GLN A 52 -5.07 2.36 33.42
C GLN A 52 -5.65 0.96 33.15
N ARG A 53 -6.26 0.72 31.99
CA ARG A 53 -7.04 -0.50 31.71
C ARG A 53 -6.81 -1.12 30.34
N THR A 54 -6.92 -0.37 29.26
CA THR A 54 -6.80 -0.91 27.89
C THR A 54 -6.08 0.04 26.96
N ILE A 55 -5.22 -0.51 26.12
CA ILE A 55 -4.61 0.18 24.99
C ILE A 55 -4.97 -0.60 23.73
N PHE A 56 -5.61 0.03 22.76
CA PHE A 56 -5.82 -0.52 21.43
C PHE A 56 -4.98 0.25 20.42
N ILE A 57 -4.29 -0.46 19.52
CA ILE A 57 -3.55 0.12 18.40
C ILE A 57 -3.94 -0.67 17.16
N LEU A 58 -4.60 -0.01 16.21
CA LEU A 58 -4.89 -0.51 14.86
C LEU A 58 -3.98 0.23 13.89
N GLY A 59 -3.31 -0.49 13.00
CA GLY A 59 -2.42 0.11 12.01
C GLY A 59 -2.29 -0.72 10.75
N TRP A 60 -1.99 -0.04 9.65
CA TRP A 60 -1.55 -0.70 8.41
C TRP A 60 -0.15 -1.30 8.57
N ASP A 61 0.72 -0.62 9.33
CA ASP A 61 2.05 -1.08 9.69
C ASP A 61 2.42 -0.60 11.10
N ILE A 62 3.17 -1.43 11.84
CA ILE A 62 3.61 -1.12 13.20
C ILE A 62 5.02 -1.67 13.38
N ASP A 63 5.98 -0.79 13.69
CA ASP A 63 7.38 -1.18 13.91
C ASP A 63 7.72 -1.14 15.41
N SER A 64 8.19 -2.28 15.92
CA SER A 64 8.48 -2.49 17.35
C SER A 64 9.57 -1.56 17.91
N ARG A 65 10.47 -1.09 17.04
CA ARG A 65 11.67 -0.32 17.39
C ARG A 65 11.46 1.17 17.20
N MET A 66 10.30 1.59 16.70
CA MET A 66 10.00 2.99 16.48
C MET A 66 10.17 3.78 17.78
N ARG A 67 10.82 4.93 17.70
CA ARG A 67 10.92 5.88 18.82
C ARG A 67 9.89 6.97 18.62
N LEU A 68 8.90 7.05 19.52
CA LEU A 68 7.86 8.08 19.48
C LEU A 68 8.42 9.49 19.72
N MET A 69 9.48 9.59 20.54
CA MET A 69 10.18 10.82 20.86
C MET A 69 11.70 10.63 20.63
N PRO A 70 12.18 10.72 19.38
CA PRO A 70 13.59 10.47 19.03
C PRO A 70 14.57 11.46 19.67
N GLN A 71 14.10 12.60 20.16
CA GLN A 71 14.89 13.58 20.91
C GLN A 71 15.03 13.26 22.40
N GLY A 72 14.43 12.14 22.86
CA GLY A 72 14.40 11.71 24.25
C GLY A 72 13.10 12.09 24.96
N ALA A 73 12.47 11.12 25.61
CA ALA A 73 11.21 11.32 26.33
C ALA A 73 11.40 11.76 27.80
N ASN A 74 12.55 11.45 28.40
CA ASN A 74 12.92 11.79 29.78
C ASN A 74 11.86 11.38 30.84
N ASP A 75 11.10 10.31 30.59
CA ASP A 75 10.02 9.81 31.45
C ASP A 75 10.40 8.52 32.21
N GLY A 76 11.66 8.09 32.11
CA GLY A 76 12.17 6.86 32.73
C GLY A 76 11.65 5.56 32.10
N LEU A 77 10.96 5.63 30.96
CA LEU A 77 10.46 4.47 30.22
C LEU A 77 11.31 4.20 28.97
N PRO A 78 11.36 2.96 28.46
CA PRO A 78 12.12 2.63 27.26
C PRO A 78 11.77 3.49 26.03
N GLU A 79 12.72 3.68 25.12
CA GLU A 79 12.50 4.50 23.91
C GLU A 79 11.72 3.77 22.81
N GLY A 80 12.04 2.50 22.58
CA GLY A 80 11.40 1.67 21.54
C GLY A 80 9.95 1.35 21.88
N LEU A 81 9.07 1.41 20.88
CA LEU A 81 7.61 1.27 21.04
C LEU A 81 7.20 0.00 21.78
N CYS A 82 7.76 -1.15 21.40
CA CYS A 82 7.42 -2.42 22.03
C CYS A 82 7.85 -2.47 23.50
N ASP A 83 9.11 -2.11 23.79
CA ASP A 83 9.65 -2.08 25.15
C ASP A 83 8.92 -1.07 26.04
N PHE A 84 8.55 0.08 25.47
CA PHE A 84 7.75 1.11 26.14
C PHE A 84 6.38 0.57 26.55
N ILE A 85 5.62 -0.03 25.62
CA ILE A 85 4.30 -0.60 25.92
C ILE A 85 4.45 -1.75 26.92
N ASN A 86 5.47 -2.59 26.75
CA ASN A 86 5.77 -3.69 27.66
C ASN A 86 6.03 -3.18 29.09
N ALA A 87 6.85 -2.13 29.26
CA ALA A 87 7.12 -1.51 30.56
C ALA A 87 5.84 -0.92 31.19
N VAL A 88 5.00 -0.25 30.41
CA VAL A 88 3.71 0.27 30.87
C VAL A 88 2.78 -0.85 31.36
N VAL A 89 2.65 -1.93 30.58
CA VAL A 89 1.79 -3.08 30.92
C VAL A 89 2.35 -3.87 32.12
N ALA A 90 3.67 -3.98 32.24
CA ALA A 90 4.34 -4.65 33.35
C ALA A 90 4.18 -3.86 34.66
N GLY A 91 4.39 -2.54 34.61
CA GLY A 91 4.26 -1.65 35.77
C GLY A 91 2.82 -1.41 36.25
N ARG A 92 1.80 -1.81 35.47
CA ARG A 92 0.38 -1.58 35.79
C ARG A 92 -0.44 -2.87 35.66
N PRO A 93 -0.82 -3.51 36.78
CA PRO A 93 -1.42 -4.85 36.75
C PRO A 93 -2.77 -4.91 36.02
N ASN A 94 -3.49 -3.79 35.94
CA ASN A 94 -4.80 -3.70 35.32
C ASN A 94 -4.77 -3.34 33.83
N VAL A 95 -3.63 -2.97 33.26
CA VAL A 95 -3.51 -2.58 31.85
C VAL A 95 -3.36 -3.81 30.97
N ARG A 96 -4.12 -3.86 29.87
CA ARG A 96 -3.96 -4.81 28.77
C ARG A 96 -3.80 -4.06 27.45
N ALA A 97 -2.87 -4.49 26.61
CA ALA A 97 -2.64 -3.91 25.30
C ALA A 97 -3.01 -4.88 24.19
N TYR A 98 -3.70 -4.37 23.18
CA TYR A 98 -4.19 -5.08 22.00
C TYR A 98 -3.71 -4.34 20.75
N ILE A 99 -2.84 -4.98 19.98
CA ILE A 99 -2.18 -4.38 18.83
C ILE A 99 -2.51 -5.22 17.60
N LEU A 100 -3.16 -4.60 16.63
CA LEU A 100 -3.62 -5.23 15.41
C LEU A 100 -2.97 -4.53 14.21
N SER A 101 -2.13 -5.27 13.48
CA SER A 101 -1.46 -4.80 12.26
C SER A 101 -2.00 -5.56 11.06
N TRP A 102 -2.04 -4.95 9.87
CA TRP A 102 -2.48 -5.64 8.65
C TRP A 102 -1.63 -6.90 8.30
N ASP A 103 -2.28 -8.01 7.91
CA ASP A 103 -1.63 -9.23 7.40
C ASP A 103 -1.28 -9.12 5.91
N PHE A 104 -0.07 -9.53 5.60
CA PHE A 104 0.77 -8.99 4.54
C PHE A 104 0.48 -9.55 3.14
N ALA A 105 0.63 -8.71 2.11
CA ALA A 105 0.90 -9.16 0.74
C ALA A 105 2.40 -9.03 0.43
N MET A 106 3.02 -10.10 -0.10
CA MET A 106 4.46 -10.25 -0.41
C MET A 106 5.17 -9.07 -1.13
N LEU A 107 4.39 -8.16 -1.73
CA LEU A 107 4.86 -7.03 -2.52
C LEU A 107 5.64 -5.97 -1.71
N PHE A 108 5.34 -5.78 -0.42
CA PHE A 108 5.91 -4.71 0.41
C PHE A 108 7.03 -5.17 1.37
N ALA A 109 7.68 -6.30 1.07
CA ALA A 109 8.64 -6.96 1.98
C ALA A 109 9.87 -6.10 2.33
N LEU A 110 10.27 -5.17 1.44
CA LEU A 110 11.51 -4.42 1.54
C LEU A 110 11.40 -3.11 2.34
N GLU A 111 10.18 -2.64 2.60
CA GLU A 111 9.92 -1.36 3.29
C GLU A 111 9.44 -1.55 4.74
N ARG A 112 9.21 -2.79 5.15
CA ARG A 112 8.66 -3.16 6.47
C ARG A 112 9.68 -3.92 7.30
N GLU A 113 9.46 -3.96 8.61
CA GLU A 113 10.22 -4.84 9.48
C GLU A 113 10.05 -6.30 9.02
N TRP A 114 11.16 -6.96 8.70
CA TRP A 114 11.13 -8.30 8.13
C TRP A 114 10.69 -9.30 9.23
N LEU A 115 9.52 -9.92 9.02
CA LEU A 115 8.93 -11.02 9.82
C LEU A 115 8.50 -10.67 11.28
N PRO A 116 7.48 -9.81 11.50
CA PRO A 116 6.95 -9.50 12.84
C PRO A 116 6.37 -10.71 13.58
N VAL A 117 5.84 -11.70 12.85
CA VAL A 117 5.14 -12.87 13.42
C VAL A 117 6.09 -13.88 14.06
N TYR A 118 7.35 -13.92 13.62
CA TYR A 118 8.34 -14.90 14.09
C TYR A 118 9.34 -14.32 15.09
N LYS A 119 9.31 -13.00 15.37
CA LYS A 119 10.05 -12.42 16.49
C LYS A 119 9.25 -12.57 17.79
N LEU A 120 9.90 -13.15 18.80
CA LEU A 120 9.38 -13.27 20.17
C LEU A 120 9.09 -11.90 20.83
N ASP A 121 9.53 -10.79 20.24
CA ASP A 121 9.58 -9.47 20.86
C ASP A 121 8.22 -8.86 21.22
N TRP A 122 7.15 -9.09 20.44
CA TRP A 122 5.81 -8.61 20.81
C TRP A 122 5.07 -9.52 21.81
N ARG A 123 5.59 -10.72 22.09
CA ARG A 123 5.01 -11.69 23.04
C ARG A 123 5.74 -11.66 24.39
N THR A 124 6.30 -10.52 24.77
CA THR A 124 7.06 -10.35 26.02
C THR A 124 6.23 -10.44 27.29
N HIS A 125 4.92 -10.16 27.23
CA HIS A 125 4.09 -10.09 28.43
C HIS A 125 2.66 -10.64 28.19
N PRO A 126 2.07 -11.43 29.12
CA PRO A 126 0.76 -12.10 28.93
C PRO A 126 -0.43 -11.14 28.77
N ARG A 127 -0.27 -9.87 29.16
CA ARG A 127 -1.27 -8.79 28.99
C ARG A 127 -1.03 -7.92 27.74
N LEU A 128 -0.03 -8.22 26.92
CA LEU A 128 0.24 -7.59 25.63
C LEU A 128 -0.06 -8.58 24.51
N SER A 129 -0.98 -8.23 23.61
CA SER A 129 -1.42 -9.11 22.52
C SER A 129 -1.20 -8.42 21.18
N PHE A 130 -0.26 -8.92 20.39
CA PHE A 130 -0.03 -8.51 19.00
C PHE A 130 -0.57 -9.56 18.03
N ARG A 131 -1.30 -9.13 17.00
CA ARG A 131 -1.85 -9.99 15.95
C ARG A 131 -1.80 -9.31 14.58
N LEU A 132 -1.65 -10.14 13.55
CA LEU A 132 -1.88 -9.71 12.17
C LEU A 132 -3.36 -9.91 11.80
N ASP A 133 -3.92 -8.98 11.03
CA ASP A 133 -5.29 -8.98 10.55
C ASP A 133 -5.38 -9.29 9.06
N ALA A 134 -5.82 -10.51 8.76
CA ALA A 134 -6.12 -10.99 7.42
C ALA A 134 -7.62 -10.99 7.10
N ASN A 135 -8.48 -10.51 8.01
CA ASN A 135 -9.93 -10.68 7.91
C ASN A 135 -10.61 -9.60 7.05
N HIS A 136 -10.14 -9.49 5.82
CA HIS A 136 -10.63 -8.60 4.78
C HIS A 136 -10.58 -9.32 3.42
N PRO A 137 -11.24 -8.79 2.37
CA PRO A 137 -11.18 -9.39 1.05
C PRO A 137 -9.75 -9.54 0.51
N VAL A 138 -9.53 -10.56 -0.31
CA VAL A 138 -8.22 -10.81 -0.95
C VAL A 138 -7.81 -9.58 -1.77
N GLY A 139 -6.61 -9.08 -1.50
CA GLY A 139 -6.04 -7.91 -2.18
C GLY A 139 -6.45 -6.56 -1.57
N ALA A 140 -7.40 -6.52 -0.63
CA ALA A 140 -7.67 -5.35 0.21
C ALA A 140 -6.62 -5.23 1.33
N SER A 141 -6.61 -4.09 2.02
CA SER A 141 -5.77 -3.86 3.18
C SER A 141 -6.56 -3.44 4.42
N HIS A 142 -5.99 -3.73 5.60
CA HIS A 142 -6.35 -3.04 6.82
C HIS A 142 -5.61 -1.71 6.87
N HIS A 143 -6.31 -0.59 6.70
CA HIS A 143 -5.68 0.72 6.53
C HIS A 143 -6.09 1.77 7.57
N GLN A 144 -6.86 1.37 8.59
CA GLN A 144 -7.21 2.24 9.70
C GLN A 144 -5.98 2.47 10.60
N LYS A 145 -5.73 3.72 10.99
CA LYS A 145 -4.74 4.08 12.01
C LYS A 145 -5.44 4.67 13.22
N VAL A 146 -5.74 3.81 14.19
CA VAL A 146 -6.56 4.17 15.37
C VAL A 146 -5.83 3.74 16.63
N VAL A 147 -5.65 4.67 17.56
CA VAL A 147 -5.16 4.37 18.91
C VAL A 147 -6.25 4.72 19.91
N VAL A 148 -6.58 3.84 20.85
CA VAL A 148 -7.57 4.07 21.91
C VAL A 148 -6.98 3.73 23.27
N ILE A 149 -7.08 4.66 24.22
CA ILE A 149 -6.66 4.48 25.61
C ILE A 149 -7.90 4.54 26.50
N ASP A 150 -8.15 3.44 27.22
CA ASP A 150 -9.18 3.29 28.25
C ASP A 150 -10.61 3.67 27.83
N ASP A 151 -10.93 3.62 26.53
CA ASP A 151 -12.18 4.13 25.94
C ASP A 151 -12.47 5.60 26.26
N ALA A 152 -11.45 6.35 26.68
CA ALA A 152 -11.55 7.73 27.14
C ALA A 152 -10.78 8.71 26.27
N LEU A 153 -9.73 8.26 25.58
CA LEU A 153 -9.01 9.06 24.58
C LEU A 153 -8.75 8.21 23.35
N ALA A 154 -8.91 8.80 22.18
CA ALA A 154 -8.63 8.14 20.92
C ALA A 154 -7.95 9.07 19.91
N PHE A 155 -7.23 8.46 18.98
CA PHE A 155 -6.52 9.11 17.89
C PHE A 155 -6.93 8.48 16.56
N VAL A 156 -7.24 9.29 15.55
CA VAL A 156 -7.62 8.83 14.18
C VAL A 156 -7.00 9.76 13.13
N GLY A 157 -6.40 9.22 12.08
CA GLY A 157 -5.73 10.02 11.05
C GLY A 157 -4.84 9.18 10.14
N GLY A 158 -3.80 9.80 9.58
CA GLY A 158 -2.91 9.17 8.60
C GLY A 158 -1.70 8.44 9.19
N PHE A 159 -1.37 8.65 10.46
CA PHE A 159 -0.14 8.13 11.05
C PHE A 159 -0.23 6.69 11.54
N ASP A 160 0.60 5.83 10.94
CA ASP A 160 0.98 4.54 11.51
C ASP A 160 2.05 4.70 12.61
N LEU A 161 2.07 3.80 13.60
CA LEU A 161 3.13 3.72 14.61
C LEU A 161 4.33 2.90 14.07
N THR A 162 4.99 3.43 13.04
CA THR A 162 6.09 2.78 12.32
C THR A 162 7.21 3.77 11.98
N GLN A 163 8.32 3.26 11.43
CA GLN A 163 9.51 4.05 11.08
C GLN A 163 9.21 5.10 10.02
N ARG A 164 10.04 6.15 9.94
CA ARG A 164 10.04 7.16 8.87
C ARG A 164 8.80 8.07 8.80
N ARG A 165 8.12 8.27 9.94
CA ARG A 165 6.94 9.15 10.04
C ARG A 165 7.15 10.36 10.96
N TRP A 166 8.24 10.41 11.73
CA TRP A 166 8.47 11.52 12.65
C TRP A 166 9.01 12.74 11.89
N ASP A 167 8.38 13.89 12.08
CA ASP A 167 8.88 15.18 11.58
C ASP A 167 8.28 16.32 12.40
N THR A 168 8.81 17.52 12.22
CA THR A 168 8.27 18.75 12.80
C THR A 168 7.70 19.67 11.71
N PRO A 169 6.80 20.62 12.03
CA PRO A 169 6.21 21.54 11.06
C PRO A 169 7.23 22.37 10.28
N GLU A 170 8.46 22.53 10.76
CA GLU A 170 9.51 23.22 10.02
C GLU A 170 10.02 22.40 8.81
N HIS A 171 9.91 21.07 8.86
CA HIS A 171 10.45 20.13 7.86
C HIS A 171 11.90 20.42 7.46
N ALA A 172 12.72 20.82 8.44
CA ALA A 172 14.13 21.13 8.21
C ALA A 172 14.80 19.96 7.49
N CYS A 173 15.45 20.21 6.35
CA CYS A 173 15.95 19.15 5.46
C CYS A 173 17.02 18.27 6.14
N ASP A 174 17.71 18.82 7.14
CA ASP A 174 18.83 18.25 7.90
C ASP A 174 18.46 17.96 9.37
N ALA A 175 17.17 17.80 9.69
CA ALA A 175 16.71 17.48 11.04
C ALA A 175 17.38 16.21 11.59
N ALA A 176 18.28 16.36 12.57
CA ALA A 176 19.07 15.26 13.13
C ALA A 176 18.22 14.14 13.76
N ALA A 177 17.05 14.49 14.30
CA ALA A 177 16.12 13.54 14.90
C ALA A 177 15.31 12.73 13.86
N ARG A 178 15.34 13.10 12.57
CA ARG A 178 14.62 12.42 11.49
C ARG A 178 15.41 11.24 10.94
N CYS A 179 15.59 10.23 11.78
CA CYS A 179 16.29 8.98 11.48
C CYS A 179 15.43 7.76 11.86
N ASP A 180 15.53 6.67 11.10
CA ASP A 180 14.90 5.40 11.48
C ASP A 180 15.64 4.75 12.68
N ALA A 181 15.10 3.67 13.23
CA ALA A 181 15.71 3.00 14.39
C ALA A 181 17.15 2.49 14.16
N ASN A 182 17.61 2.40 12.91
CA ASN A 182 19.00 2.05 12.58
C ASN A 182 19.90 3.30 12.45
N GLY A 183 19.37 4.50 12.70
CA GLY A 183 20.09 5.76 12.51
C GLY A 183 20.14 6.24 11.06
N THR A 184 19.33 5.67 10.16
CA THR A 184 19.34 6.09 8.75
C THR A 184 18.43 7.31 8.58
N PRO A 185 18.95 8.46 8.08
CA PRO A 185 18.12 9.63 7.83
C PRO A 185 17.11 9.38 6.70
N TYR A 186 15.95 10.03 6.76
CA TYR A 186 14.91 9.94 5.73
C TYR A 186 14.36 11.33 5.34
N PRO A 187 13.74 11.45 4.13
CA PRO A 187 13.17 12.72 3.66
C PRO A 187 12.08 13.26 4.59
N PRO A 188 11.79 14.58 4.55
CA PRO A 188 10.70 15.15 5.31
C PRO A 188 9.35 14.47 5.07
N PHE A 189 8.52 14.41 6.11
CA PHE A 189 7.23 13.73 6.12
C PHE A 189 6.15 14.62 6.75
N HIS A 190 5.01 14.74 6.09
CA HIS A 190 3.88 15.55 6.54
C HIS A 190 2.62 14.70 6.61
N ASP A 191 1.91 14.76 7.74
CA ASP A 191 0.61 14.13 7.94
C ASP A 191 -0.10 14.73 9.17
N LEU A 192 -1.32 14.30 9.45
CA LEU A 192 -2.13 14.79 10.56
C LEU A 192 -2.94 13.68 11.24
N GLN A 193 -3.26 13.95 12.51
CA GLN A 193 -4.12 13.10 13.34
C GLN A 193 -5.12 13.97 14.11
N ALA A 194 -6.32 13.45 14.35
CA ALA A 194 -7.27 14.02 15.30
C ALA A 194 -7.22 13.25 16.62
N MET A 195 -7.16 13.97 17.73
CA MET A 195 -7.22 13.45 19.10
C MET A 195 -8.54 13.88 19.74
N VAL A 196 -9.31 12.91 20.22
CA VAL A 196 -10.67 13.12 20.74
C VAL A 196 -10.90 12.30 22.01
N ASP A 197 -11.75 12.81 22.89
CA ASP A 197 -12.19 12.09 24.09
C ASP A 197 -13.71 11.86 24.11
N GLY A 198 -14.24 11.53 25.29
CA GLY A 198 -15.67 11.43 25.53
C GLY A 198 -16.31 10.22 24.83
N ASN A 199 -17.54 10.40 24.33
CA ASN A 199 -18.28 9.30 23.71
C ASN A 199 -17.67 8.88 22.36
N VAL A 200 -16.95 9.79 21.69
CA VAL A 200 -16.23 9.49 20.46
C VAL A 200 -15.09 8.49 20.72
N ALA A 201 -14.33 8.66 21.80
CA ALA A 201 -13.29 7.70 22.17
C ALA A 201 -13.86 6.32 22.53
N ARG A 202 -15.01 6.28 23.24
CA ARG A 202 -15.73 5.02 23.50
C ARG A 202 -16.17 4.34 22.21
N ALA A 203 -16.69 5.14 21.28
CA ALA A 203 -17.11 4.67 19.97
C ALA A 203 -15.96 4.04 19.16
N LEU A 204 -14.78 4.65 19.20
CA LEU A 204 -13.57 4.12 18.58
C LEU A 204 -13.05 2.87 19.32
N GLY A 205 -13.22 2.80 20.63
CA GLY A 205 -12.96 1.59 21.42
C GLY A 205 -13.83 0.41 21.00
N GLU A 206 -15.12 0.64 20.74
CA GLU A 206 -16.03 -0.37 20.19
C GLU A 206 -15.62 -0.80 18.78
N LEU A 207 -15.20 0.13 17.92
CA LEU A 207 -14.64 -0.17 16.59
C LEU A 207 -13.43 -1.09 16.72
N ALA A 208 -12.47 -0.74 17.58
CA ALA A 208 -11.25 -1.51 17.80
C ALA A 208 -11.53 -2.91 18.36
N ARG A 209 -12.44 -3.03 19.34
CA ARG A 209 -12.84 -4.34 19.88
C ARG A 209 -13.56 -5.20 18.87
N THR A 210 -14.46 -4.60 18.09
CA THR A 210 -15.19 -5.31 17.03
C THR A 210 -14.21 -5.86 16.02
N ARG A 211 -13.26 -5.04 15.55
CA ARG A 211 -12.24 -5.47 14.61
C ARG A 211 -11.32 -6.53 15.20
N TRP A 212 -10.87 -6.36 16.45
CA TRP A 212 -10.07 -7.36 17.15
C TRP A 212 -10.78 -8.72 17.20
N HIS A 213 -12.05 -8.73 17.58
CA HIS A 213 -12.84 -9.95 17.62
C HIS A 213 -12.98 -10.59 16.23
N GLN A 214 -13.19 -9.78 15.21
CA GLN A 214 -13.26 -10.23 13.82
C GLN A 214 -11.95 -10.85 13.32
N ALA A 215 -10.80 -10.26 13.66
CA ALA A 215 -9.49 -10.76 13.22
C ALA A 215 -9.00 -11.97 14.03
N VAL A 216 -9.29 -12.02 15.34
CA VAL A 216 -8.70 -12.99 16.27
C VAL A 216 -9.69 -14.09 16.69
N GLY A 217 -10.99 -13.88 16.47
CA GLY A 217 -12.07 -14.80 16.90
C GLY A 217 -12.36 -14.79 18.40
N ARG A 218 -11.60 -14.01 19.20
CA ARG A 218 -11.77 -13.89 20.66
C ARG A 218 -12.03 -12.44 21.05
N PRO A 219 -12.98 -12.15 21.94
CA PRO A 219 -13.25 -10.79 22.37
C PRO A 219 -12.04 -10.22 23.14
N ALA A 220 -11.75 -8.94 22.92
CA ALA A 220 -10.88 -8.17 23.81
C ALA A 220 -11.64 -7.74 25.07
N ARG A 221 -10.91 -7.24 26.08
CA ARG A 221 -11.51 -6.76 27.33
C ARG A 221 -12.43 -5.57 27.02
N SER A 222 -13.69 -5.68 27.46
CA SER A 222 -14.63 -4.55 27.51
C SER A 222 -14.47 -3.77 28.81
N LEU A 223 -14.82 -2.48 28.78
CA LEU A 223 -14.86 -1.61 29.96
C LEU A 223 -16.30 -1.20 30.24
N ASP A 224 -16.80 -1.53 31.43
CA ASP A 224 -18.17 -1.20 31.83
C ASP A 224 -18.28 0.17 32.52
N THR A 225 -17.14 0.82 32.78
CA THR A 225 -17.06 2.10 33.50
C THR A 225 -16.05 3.02 32.81
N ALA A 226 -16.17 4.33 33.05
CA ALA A 226 -15.11 5.26 32.66
C ALA A 226 -13.82 5.00 33.50
N PRO A 227 -12.62 5.29 32.97
CA PRO A 227 -11.40 5.28 33.78
C PRO A 227 -11.49 6.35 34.88
N ARG A 228 -10.71 6.16 35.95
CA ARG A 228 -10.69 7.11 37.08
C ARG A 228 -9.87 8.35 36.75
N ASN A 229 -8.83 8.20 35.94
CA ASN A 229 -7.96 9.31 35.54
C ASN A 229 -8.13 9.60 34.05
N ASP A 230 -7.94 10.87 33.71
CA ASP A 230 -7.97 11.37 32.35
C ASP A 230 -6.65 11.07 31.62
N PRO A 231 -6.64 10.25 30.55
CA PRO A 231 -5.43 9.98 29.78
C PRO A 231 -5.02 11.12 28.84
N TRP A 232 -5.82 12.18 28.69
CA TRP A 232 -5.49 13.35 27.87
C TRP A 232 -4.18 14.02 28.35
N PRO A 233 -3.16 14.20 27.49
CA PRO A 233 -1.91 14.85 27.88
C PRO A 233 -2.12 16.32 28.27
N ILE A 234 -1.60 16.75 29.43
CA ILE A 234 -1.83 18.11 29.98
C ILE A 234 -1.27 19.18 29.04
N GLU A 235 -0.17 18.89 28.35
CA GLU A 235 0.51 19.85 27.49
C GLU A 235 -0.12 19.97 26.09
N CYS A 236 -1.24 19.28 25.83
CA CYS A 236 -1.97 19.30 24.57
C CYS A 236 -3.34 19.96 24.75
N PRO A 237 -3.47 21.29 24.85
CA PRO A 237 -4.77 21.95 25.00
C PRO A 237 -5.72 21.62 23.83
N PRO A 238 -7.05 21.50 24.06
CA PRO A 238 -7.99 21.26 22.97
C PRO A 238 -8.09 22.47 22.03
N ASP A 239 -8.28 22.21 20.74
CA ASP A 239 -8.66 23.23 19.75
C ASP A 239 -10.17 23.54 19.84
N ILE A 240 -10.95 22.53 20.21
CA ILE A 240 -12.40 22.61 20.37
C ILE A 240 -12.81 21.83 21.61
N THR A 241 -13.67 22.41 22.45
CA THR A 241 -14.34 21.70 23.54
C THR A 241 -15.80 21.48 23.22
N ASP A 242 -16.40 20.42 23.76
CA ASP A 242 -17.82 20.09 23.62
C ASP A 242 -18.27 20.16 22.15
N VAL A 243 -17.92 19.17 21.34
CA VAL A 243 -18.20 19.17 19.90
C VAL A 243 -18.75 17.82 19.44
N ASP A 244 -19.71 17.87 18.51
CA ASP A 244 -20.24 16.68 17.87
C ASP A 244 -19.25 16.22 16.79
N VAL A 245 -18.84 14.96 16.86
CA VAL A 245 -17.90 14.35 15.92
C VAL A 245 -18.56 13.13 15.29
N ALA A 246 -18.60 13.11 13.97
CA ALA A 246 -19.01 11.95 13.20
C ALA A 246 -17.85 10.98 13.04
N VAL A 247 -18.11 9.68 13.23
CA VAL A 247 -17.18 8.60 12.87
C VAL A 247 -17.68 7.98 11.57
N ALA A 248 -16.86 7.98 10.53
CA ALA A 248 -17.18 7.39 9.23
C ALA A 248 -16.17 6.29 8.88
N ARG A 249 -16.64 5.24 8.20
CA ARG A 249 -15.84 4.07 7.85
C ARG A 249 -15.93 3.73 6.38
N THR A 250 -14.85 3.14 5.87
CA THR A 250 -14.92 2.24 4.72
C THR A 250 -14.68 0.84 5.27
N GLU A 251 -15.61 -0.07 5.06
CA GLU A 251 -15.44 -1.49 5.34
C GLU A 251 -16.04 -2.26 4.16
N PRO A 252 -15.25 -3.02 3.38
CA PRO A 252 -15.80 -3.81 2.29
C PRO A 252 -16.71 -4.93 2.85
N ALA A 253 -17.74 -5.29 2.08
CA ALA A 253 -18.54 -6.48 2.39
C ALA A 253 -17.64 -7.73 2.35
N PHE A 254 -17.65 -8.53 3.41
CA PHE A 254 -16.76 -9.69 3.53
C PHE A 254 -17.29 -10.75 4.51
N ASN A 255 -17.20 -12.02 4.12
CA ASN A 255 -17.68 -13.18 4.91
C ASN A 255 -19.15 -13.02 5.38
N GLY A 256 -20.05 -12.67 4.46
CA GLY A 256 -21.48 -12.50 4.76
C GLY A 256 -21.85 -11.23 5.53
N ARG A 257 -20.86 -10.42 5.93
CA ARG A 257 -21.10 -9.11 6.58
C ARG A 257 -21.38 -8.04 5.54
N PRO A 258 -22.36 -7.15 5.77
CA PRO A 258 -22.57 -5.99 4.92
C PRO A 258 -21.37 -5.06 5.01
N GLY A 259 -21.06 -4.38 3.91
CA GLY A 259 -20.03 -3.34 3.88
C GLY A 259 -20.56 -2.00 4.37
N ALA A 260 -19.66 -1.10 4.75
CA ALA A 260 -19.91 0.30 5.03
C ALA A 260 -19.12 1.17 4.03
N LEU A 261 -19.81 2.08 3.35
CA LEU A 261 -19.21 3.01 2.38
C LEU A 261 -19.46 4.47 2.80
N GLU A 262 -19.46 4.69 4.12
CA GLU A 262 -19.84 5.95 4.76
C GLU A 262 -18.87 7.07 4.35
N ILE A 263 -17.56 6.81 4.33
CA ILE A 263 -16.54 7.80 3.93
C ILE A 263 -16.74 8.27 2.49
N ARG A 264 -17.05 7.35 1.55
CA ARG A 264 -17.31 7.73 0.17
C ARG A 264 -18.53 8.64 0.07
N GLN A 265 -19.61 8.29 0.76
CA GLN A 265 -20.81 9.12 0.78
C GLN A 265 -20.56 10.47 1.45
N LEU A 266 -19.74 10.51 2.51
CA LEU A 266 -19.32 11.73 3.19
C LEU A 266 -18.60 12.69 2.24
N HIS A 267 -17.64 12.19 1.45
CA HIS A 267 -16.94 13.03 0.48
C HIS A 267 -17.90 13.58 -0.58
N PHE A 268 -18.82 12.76 -1.11
CA PHE A 268 -19.83 13.25 -2.05
C PHE A 268 -20.72 14.34 -1.45
N ASP A 269 -21.21 14.12 -0.23
CA ASP A 269 -22.11 15.07 0.44
C ASP A 269 -21.38 16.38 0.77
N MET A 270 -20.11 16.33 1.19
CA MET A 270 -19.28 17.52 1.42
C MET A 270 -18.98 18.28 0.12
N ILE A 271 -18.63 17.59 -0.97
CA ILE A 271 -18.39 18.20 -2.28
C ILE A 271 -19.66 18.87 -2.81
N ALA A 272 -20.81 18.21 -2.67
CA ALA A 272 -22.10 18.76 -3.09
C ALA A 272 -22.55 19.96 -2.26
N ALA A 273 -22.22 19.97 -0.96
CA ALA A 273 -22.53 21.06 -0.05
C ALA A 273 -21.67 22.32 -0.29
N ALA A 274 -20.45 22.16 -0.80
CA ALA A 274 -19.50 23.27 -0.97
C ALA A 274 -20.01 24.37 -1.93
N ARG A 275 -19.84 25.62 -1.51
CA ARG A 275 -20.28 26.84 -2.20
C ARG A 275 -19.12 27.77 -2.54
N ARG A 276 -18.11 27.91 -1.68
CA ARG A 276 -17.01 28.87 -1.85
C ARG A 276 -15.70 28.17 -2.21
N HIS A 277 -15.27 27.23 -1.39
CA HIS A 277 -14.01 26.52 -1.61
C HIS A 277 -13.99 25.11 -1.00
N LEU A 278 -13.28 24.23 -1.69
CA LEU A 278 -12.81 22.94 -1.21
C LEU A 278 -11.29 23.01 -1.06
N TYR A 279 -10.80 22.76 0.15
CA TYR A 279 -9.39 22.55 0.43
C TYR A 279 -9.16 21.08 0.77
N MET A 280 -8.29 20.41 0.01
CA MET A 280 -7.97 19.01 0.20
C MET A 280 -6.47 18.84 0.31
N GLU A 281 -6.03 18.02 1.25
CA GLU A 281 -4.70 17.45 1.22
C GLU A 281 -4.81 15.94 1.15
N ASN A 282 -4.13 15.35 0.17
CA ASN A 282 -4.16 13.91 0.04
C ASN A 282 -2.89 13.32 -0.56
N GLN A 283 -2.43 12.23 0.04
CA GLN A 283 -1.35 11.40 -0.50
C GLN A 283 -1.64 10.98 -1.94
N TYR A 284 -2.83 10.42 -2.20
CA TYR A 284 -3.21 9.94 -3.53
C TYR A 284 -4.48 10.62 -4.04
N PHE A 285 -4.50 10.91 -5.33
CA PHE A 285 -5.69 11.35 -6.03
C PHE A 285 -5.89 10.50 -7.28
N SER A 286 -6.60 9.37 -7.12
CA SER A 286 -6.82 8.37 -8.17
C SER A 286 -8.28 7.91 -8.27
N SER A 287 -9.19 8.44 -7.43
CA SER A 287 -10.60 8.09 -7.49
C SER A 287 -11.34 8.82 -8.60
N SER A 288 -11.75 8.08 -9.64
CA SER A 288 -12.60 8.59 -10.71
C SER A 288 -13.95 9.10 -10.19
N ALA A 289 -14.52 8.47 -9.16
CA ALA A 289 -15.81 8.87 -8.60
C ALA A 289 -15.72 10.23 -7.90
N ILE A 290 -14.67 10.48 -7.12
CA ILE A 290 -14.41 11.78 -6.48
C ILE A 290 -14.12 12.84 -7.55
N ALA A 291 -13.28 12.54 -8.54
CA ALA A 291 -12.98 13.47 -9.63
C ALA A 291 -14.24 13.84 -10.43
N HIS A 292 -15.16 12.89 -10.65
CA HIS A 292 -16.43 13.17 -11.31
C HIS A 292 -17.29 14.14 -10.50
N ALA A 293 -17.42 13.94 -9.18
CA ALA A 293 -18.16 14.85 -8.31
C ALA A 293 -17.56 16.26 -8.32
N LEU A 294 -16.23 16.38 -8.26
CA LEU A 294 -15.53 17.68 -8.37
C LEU A 294 -15.77 18.32 -9.75
N ALA A 295 -15.67 17.56 -10.84
CA ALA A 295 -15.91 18.05 -12.20
C ALA A 295 -17.36 18.53 -12.41
N GLN A 296 -18.33 17.93 -11.74
CA GLN A 296 -19.71 18.44 -11.76
C GLN A 296 -19.78 19.83 -11.12
N ARG A 297 -19.23 19.99 -9.91
CA ARG A 297 -19.19 21.28 -9.21
C ARG A 297 -18.42 22.35 -10.00
N LEU A 298 -17.29 22.00 -10.63
CA LEU A 298 -16.48 22.93 -11.41
C LEU A 298 -17.16 23.42 -12.70
N ARG A 299 -18.15 22.69 -13.24
CA ARG A 299 -18.90 23.10 -14.43
C ARG A 299 -20.02 24.10 -14.14
N GLU A 300 -20.42 24.24 -12.88
CA GLU A 300 -21.47 25.18 -12.49
C GLU A 300 -20.97 26.61 -12.55
N ALA A 301 -21.82 27.56 -12.94
CA ALA A 301 -21.42 28.97 -13.08
C ALA A 301 -20.84 29.55 -11.77
N ASP A 302 -21.44 29.19 -10.63
CA ASP A 302 -21.09 29.62 -9.27
C ASP A 302 -20.52 28.50 -8.39
N GLY A 303 -19.98 27.44 -9.02
CA GLY A 303 -19.24 26.39 -8.32
C GLY A 303 -18.03 26.88 -7.50
N PRO A 304 -17.59 26.10 -6.49
CA PRO A 304 -16.53 26.48 -5.56
C PRO A 304 -15.14 26.47 -6.22
N GLU A 305 -14.20 27.16 -5.59
CA GLU A 305 -12.77 26.92 -5.82
C GLU A 305 -12.36 25.54 -5.31
N VAL A 306 -11.46 24.85 -6.03
CA VAL A 306 -10.98 23.52 -5.64
C VAL A 306 -9.47 23.54 -5.55
N VAL A 307 -8.94 23.45 -4.33
CA VAL A 307 -7.51 23.39 -4.05
C VAL A 307 -7.17 22.00 -3.55
N LEU A 308 -6.28 21.31 -4.26
CA LEU A 308 -5.76 20.00 -3.89
C LEU A 308 -4.24 20.08 -3.69
N VAL A 309 -3.78 19.81 -2.48
CA VAL A 309 -2.34 19.66 -2.17
C VAL A 309 -2.00 18.17 -2.14
N SER A 310 -0.98 17.78 -2.91
CA SER A 310 -0.57 16.39 -3.11
C SER A 310 0.96 16.32 -3.19
N PRO A 311 1.60 15.19 -2.86
CA PRO A 311 3.05 15.07 -3.00
C PRO A 311 3.49 15.29 -4.46
N ARG A 312 4.71 15.83 -4.66
CA ARG A 312 5.23 16.04 -6.02
C ARG A 312 5.35 14.73 -6.79
N TRP A 313 5.88 13.70 -6.13
CA TRP A 313 6.03 12.34 -6.65
C TRP A 313 5.49 11.34 -5.63
N GLU A 314 5.04 10.19 -6.12
CA GLU A 314 4.61 9.10 -5.27
C GLU A 314 5.80 8.36 -4.67
N SER A 315 5.61 7.79 -3.48
CA SER A 315 6.65 7.02 -2.80
C SER A 315 6.82 5.68 -3.51
N GLY A 316 7.93 5.55 -4.26
CA GLY A 316 8.28 4.30 -4.93
C GLY A 316 8.03 4.32 -6.44
N TRP A 317 8.82 3.54 -7.18
CA TRP A 317 8.73 3.52 -8.65
C TRP A 317 7.43 2.91 -9.16
N LEU A 318 6.88 1.92 -8.46
CA LEU A 318 5.65 1.25 -8.89
C LEU A 318 4.45 2.19 -8.74
N GLU A 319 4.38 2.89 -7.61
CA GLU A 319 3.37 3.87 -7.27
C GLU A 319 3.41 5.04 -8.27
N GLU A 320 4.59 5.58 -8.57
CA GLU A 320 4.76 6.65 -9.55
C GLU A 320 4.30 6.24 -10.96
N THR A 321 4.66 5.02 -11.38
CA THR A 321 4.30 4.51 -12.71
C THR A 321 2.85 4.03 -12.82
N THR A 322 2.08 4.04 -11.73
CA THR A 322 0.68 3.62 -11.71
C THR A 322 -0.25 4.71 -11.19
N MET A 323 -0.17 5.03 -9.90
CA MET A 323 -0.98 6.06 -9.25
C MET A 323 -0.71 7.45 -9.82
N GLY A 324 0.55 7.77 -10.14
CA GLY A 324 0.92 9.03 -10.79
C GLY A 324 0.23 9.24 -12.14
N VAL A 325 0.08 8.17 -12.93
CA VAL A 325 -0.62 8.20 -14.22
C VAL A 325 -2.13 8.41 -14.02
N LEU A 326 -2.74 7.73 -13.04
CA LEU A 326 -4.15 7.93 -12.71
C LEU A 326 -4.41 9.37 -12.26
N ARG A 327 -3.55 9.92 -11.41
CA ARG A 327 -3.62 11.31 -10.95
C ARG A 327 -3.59 12.30 -12.10
N ALA A 328 -2.68 12.11 -13.05
CA ALA A 328 -2.59 12.98 -14.22
C ALA A 328 -3.83 12.91 -15.12
N ARG A 329 -4.40 11.71 -15.35
CA ARG A 329 -5.67 11.55 -16.08
C ARG A 329 -6.80 12.32 -15.40
N LEU A 330 -6.92 12.21 -14.08
CA LEU A 330 -7.96 12.91 -13.32
C LEU A 330 -7.73 14.42 -13.28
N HIS A 331 -6.47 14.86 -13.14
CA HIS A 331 -6.10 16.27 -13.22
C HIS A 331 -6.53 16.88 -14.55
N HIS A 332 -6.23 16.22 -15.68
CA HIS A 332 -6.64 16.70 -17.00
C HIS A 332 -8.17 16.84 -17.11
N ARG A 333 -8.93 15.84 -16.67
CA ARG A 333 -10.41 15.90 -16.64
C ARG A 333 -10.94 17.06 -15.82
N LEU A 334 -10.32 17.38 -14.68
CA LEU A 334 -10.71 18.53 -13.87
C LEU A 334 -10.38 19.86 -14.54
N ARG A 335 -9.23 19.97 -15.22
CA ARG A 335 -8.87 21.17 -16.00
C ARG A 335 -9.84 21.39 -17.16
N GLU A 336 -10.24 20.33 -17.87
CA GLU A 336 -11.26 20.41 -18.93
C GLU A 336 -12.64 20.84 -18.40
N ALA A 337 -13.00 20.40 -17.20
CA ALA A 337 -14.26 20.75 -16.55
C ALA A 337 -14.30 22.18 -15.98
N ASP A 338 -13.15 22.87 -15.91
CA ASP A 338 -13.01 24.17 -15.27
C ASP A 338 -12.40 25.23 -16.22
N PRO A 339 -13.18 25.72 -17.21
CA PRO A 339 -12.69 26.74 -18.14
C PRO A 339 -12.40 28.09 -17.48
N VAL A 340 -12.95 28.34 -16.27
CA VAL A 340 -12.80 29.61 -15.53
C VAL A 340 -11.56 29.60 -14.63
N GLY A 341 -10.96 28.44 -14.37
CA GLY A 341 -9.70 28.31 -13.65
C GLY A 341 -9.79 28.37 -12.13
N ARG A 342 -10.89 27.87 -11.54
CA ARG A 342 -11.12 27.69 -10.09
C ARG A 342 -10.40 26.49 -9.46
N TYR A 343 -9.96 25.52 -10.25
CA TYR A 343 -9.23 24.35 -9.79
C TYR A 343 -7.71 24.58 -9.84
N ARG A 344 -7.02 24.22 -8.75
CA ARG A 344 -5.56 24.18 -8.67
C ARG A 344 -5.08 22.97 -7.90
N MET A 345 -4.03 22.32 -8.42
CA MET A 345 -3.27 21.29 -7.72
C MET A 345 -1.89 21.85 -7.36
N TYR A 346 -1.46 21.67 -6.11
CA TYR A 346 -0.16 22.12 -5.62
C TYR A 346 0.62 20.98 -4.97
N CYS A 347 1.95 21.08 -4.94
CA CYS A 347 2.81 20.37 -4.01
C CYS A 347 3.53 21.36 -3.10
N PRO A 348 3.81 20.99 -1.83
CA PRO A 348 4.78 21.70 -1.01
C PRO A 348 6.18 21.59 -1.63
N ASP A 349 6.88 22.72 -1.65
CA ASP A 349 8.24 22.85 -2.16
C ASP A 349 9.15 23.36 -1.04
N LEU A 350 10.23 22.63 -0.82
CA LEU A 350 11.26 22.93 0.16
C LEU A 350 12.55 23.23 -0.63
N PRO A 351 12.90 24.51 -0.90
CA PRO A 351 14.00 24.84 -1.81
C PRO A 351 15.37 24.26 -1.42
N ARG A 352 15.58 23.96 -0.14
CA ARG A 352 16.82 23.35 0.37
C ARG A 352 16.85 21.82 0.26
N LEU A 353 15.74 21.18 -0.10
CA LEU A 353 15.66 19.74 -0.27
C LEU A 353 16.17 19.36 -1.66
N THR A 354 17.42 18.91 -1.73
CA THR A 354 18.11 18.61 -3.00
C THR A 354 17.70 17.27 -3.62
N THR A 355 17.15 16.36 -2.83
CA THR A 355 16.74 15.02 -3.26
C THR A 355 15.41 14.63 -2.64
N GLY A 356 14.44 14.22 -3.47
CA GLY A 356 13.09 13.89 -3.03
C GLY A 356 12.20 15.13 -2.87
N CYS A 357 11.00 14.91 -2.33
CA CYS A 357 10.04 15.96 -1.99
C CYS A 357 9.56 15.76 -0.55
N LEU A 358 8.83 16.74 -0.01
CA LEU A 358 8.07 16.52 1.21
C LEU A 358 7.08 15.37 0.95
N ASN A 359 7.16 14.30 1.76
CA ASN A 359 6.24 13.19 1.67
C ASN A 359 4.92 13.58 2.34
N LEU A 360 4.00 14.15 1.56
CA LEU A 360 2.66 14.50 2.00
C LEU A 360 1.81 13.23 2.05
N HIS A 361 1.48 12.80 3.26
CA HIS A 361 0.70 11.61 3.56
C HIS A 361 -0.66 11.94 4.19
N SER A 362 -1.02 13.22 4.32
CA SER A 362 -2.30 13.66 4.86
C SER A 362 -3.51 13.11 4.10
N LYS A 363 -4.66 13.01 4.79
CA LYS A 363 -5.97 12.70 4.21
C LYS A 363 -7.05 13.61 4.82
N LEU A 364 -7.22 14.78 4.22
CA LEU A 364 -8.04 15.87 4.71
C LEU A 364 -8.95 16.41 3.59
N LEU A 365 -10.19 16.75 3.94
CA LEU A 365 -11.04 17.63 3.14
C LEU A 365 -11.73 18.66 4.04
N VAL A 366 -11.67 19.93 3.64
CA VAL A 366 -12.38 21.06 4.23
C VAL A 366 -13.29 21.69 3.17
N ALA A 367 -14.57 21.86 3.50
CA ALA A 367 -15.53 22.58 2.66
C ALA A 367 -16.03 23.84 3.40
N ASP A 368 -15.78 25.01 2.80
CA ASP A 368 -16.25 26.33 3.25
C ASP A 368 -15.97 26.71 4.71
N ASP A 369 -15.02 26.05 5.36
CA ASP A 369 -14.79 26.10 6.81
C ASP A 369 -15.98 25.62 7.66
N GLU A 370 -17.04 25.08 7.03
CA GLU A 370 -18.24 24.55 7.67
C GLU A 370 -18.14 23.05 7.93
N LEU A 371 -17.41 22.33 7.07
CA LEU A 371 -17.25 20.88 7.14
C LEU A 371 -15.78 20.50 7.07
N LEU A 372 -15.41 19.49 7.85
CA LEU A 372 -14.07 18.93 7.91
C LEU A 372 -14.15 17.40 7.98
N THR A 373 -13.29 16.69 7.26
CA THR A 373 -13.02 15.26 7.48
C THR A 373 -11.51 15.00 7.50
N ILE A 374 -11.07 14.19 8.47
CA ILE A 374 -9.68 13.76 8.68
C ILE A 374 -9.67 12.27 8.97
N GLY A 375 -8.75 11.51 8.39
CA GLY A 375 -8.64 10.10 8.72
C GLY A 375 -7.57 9.37 7.94
N SER A 376 -7.82 8.10 7.66
CA SER A 376 -6.88 7.24 6.93
C SER A 376 -7.18 7.13 5.43
N ALA A 377 -8.38 7.54 4.99
CA ALA A 377 -8.86 7.32 3.63
C ALA A 377 -8.24 8.25 2.59
N ASN A 378 -7.47 7.69 1.65
CA ASN A 378 -6.97 8.43 0.50
C ASN A 378 -8.10 8.79 -0.48
N LEU A 379 -7.89 9.76 -1.38
CA LEU A 379 -8.79 10.01 -2.52
C LEU A 379 -8.53 8.99 -3.65
N SER A 380 -8.49 7.71 -3.28
CA SER A 380 -8.29 6.54 -4.15
C SER A 380 -9.55 5.69 -4.21
N ASN A 381 -9.77 4.95 -5.29
CA ASN A 381 -10.91 4.03 -5.39
C ASN A 381 -10.87 2.98 -4.27
N ARG A 382 -9.67 2.52 -3.90
CA ARG A 382 -9.48 1.57 -2.81
C ARG A 382 -9.98 2.07 -1.46
N SER A 383 -9.56 3.26 -1.04
CA SER A 383 -10.02 3.83 0.24
C SER A 383 -11.51 4.17 0.23
N MET A 384 -12.12 4.37 -0.94
CA MET A 384 -13.55 4.65 -1.09
C MET A 384 -14.44 3.40 -1.04
N GLY A 385 -13.90 2.17 -1.15
CA GLY A 385 -14.76 0.98 -1.08
C GLY A 385 -14.11 -0.40 -0.97
N PHE A 386 -12.78 -0.51 -0.98
CA PHE A 386 -12.07 -1.77 -0.94
C PHE A 386 -11.25 -1.99 0.33
N ASP A 387 -10.47 -1.00 0.74
CA ASP A 387 -9.67 -1.07 1.95
C ASP A 387 -10.50 -0.67 3.17
N THR A 388 -10.10 -1.15 4.36
CA THR A 388 -10.77 -0.69 5.59
C THR A 388 -10.17 0.62 6.08
N GLU A 389 -11.01 1.62 6.29
CA GLU A 389 -10.62 3.00 6.60
C GLU A 389 -11.45 3.58 7.76
N CYS A 390 -10.96 4.64 8.40
CA CYS A 390 -11.68 5.37 9.43
C CYS A 390 -11.38 6.87 9.35
N ASN A 391 -12.42 7.68 9.31
CA ASN A 391 -12.34 9.13 9.38
C ASN A 391 -13.19 9.66 10.54
N LEU A 392 -12.76 10.82 11.06
CA LEU A 392 -13.58 11.70 11.89
C LEU A 392 -14.02 12.90 11.05
N ALA A 393 -15.25 13.36 11.26
CA ALA A 393 -15.77 14.53 10.58
C ALA A 393 -16.50 15.49 11.52
N LEU A 394 -16.42 16.78 11.21
CA LEU A 394 -17.07 17.87 11.91
C LEU A 394 -17.97 18.65 10.96
N GLU A 395 -19.03 19.19 11.53
CA GLU A 395 -19.92 20.14 10.88
C GLU A 395 -20.17 21.28 11.85
N ALA A 396 -19.97 22.52 11.42
CA ALA A 396 -20.06 23.66 12.32
C ALA A 396 -21.49 23.92 12.79
N ARG A 397 -22.52 23.57 12.01
CA ARG A 397 -23.94 23.71 12.38
C ARG A 397 -24.33 25.12 12.87
N GLY A 398 -23.70 26.15 12.30
CA GLY A 398 -23.87 27.54 12.73
C GLY A 398 -23.04 27.95 13.95
N GLU A 399 -22.32 27.03 14.59
CA GLU A 399 -21.44 27.31 15.72
C GLU A 399 -20.12 27.94 15.25
N GLU A 400 -19.99 29.25 15.44
CA GLU A 400 -18.82 30.05 15.04
C GLU A 400 -17.49 29.51 15.61
N ARG A 401 -17.52 28.90 16.81
CA ARG A 401 -16.32 28.30 17.42
C ARG A 401 -15.78 27.12 16.61
N VAL A 402 -16.67 26.29 16.05
CA VAL A 402 -16.30 25.11 15.26
C VAL A 402 -15.81 25.57 13.89
N ARG A 403 -16.52 26.51 13.26
CA ARG A 403 -16.10 27.12 11.99
C ARG A 403 -14.70 27.74 12.09
N ARG A 404 -14.44 28.50 13.15
CA ARG A 404 -13.12 29.09 13.42
C ARG A 404 -12.02 28.06 13.61
N ALA A 405 -12.31 26.94 14.27
CA ALA A 405 -11.34 25.87 14.45
C ALA A 405 -11.02 25.14 13.14
N ILE A 406 -12.03 24.87 12.30
CA ILE A 406 -11.83 24.30 10.96
C ILE A 406 -11.00 25.24 10.08
N ALA A 407 -11.38 26.52 10.04
CA ALA A 407 -10.60 27.55 9.33
C ALA A 407 -9.18 27.67 9.88
N GLY A 408 -9.03 27.59 11.20
CA GLY A 408 -7.74 27.64 11.90
C GLY A 408 -6.82 26.49 11.50
N LEU A 409 -7.34 25.26 11.40
CA LEU A 409 -6.57 24.13 10.89
C LEU A 409 -6.14 24.33 9.43
N ARG A 410 -7.07 24.70 8.54
CA ARG A 410 -6.75 25.01 7.12
C ARG A 410 -5.64 26.05 7.04
N ASN A 411 -5.77 27.14 7.79
CA ASN A 411 -4.79 28.22 7.80
C ASN A 411 -3.44 27.76 8.38
N ARG A 412 -3.44 26.86 9.37
CA ARG A 412 -2.23 26.29 9.95
C ARG A 412 -1.45 25.47 8.91
N LEU A 413 -2.15 24.58 8.21
CA LEU A 413 -1.55 23.73 7.18
C LEU A 413 -1.04 24.54 5.98
N LEU A 414 -1.86 25.47 5.47
CA LEU A 414 -1.43 26.39 4.40
C LEU A 414 -0.26 27.27 4.85
N GLY A 415 -0.29 27.78 6.08
CA GLY A 415 0.77 28.62 6.63
C GLY A 415 2.08 27.85 6.73
N GLU A 416 2.02 26.62 7.22
CA GLU A 416 3.15 25.71 7.26
C GLU A 416 3.73 25.50 5.84
N HIS A 417 2.90 25.11 4.86
CA HIS A 417 3.34 24.88 3.49
C HIS A 417 3.85 26.13 2.75
N LEU A 418 3.33 27.30 3.09
CA LEU A 418 3.72 28.59 2.50
C LEU A 418 4.83 29.30 3.29
N GLY A 419 5.32 28.70 4.38
CA GLY A 419 6.35 29.31 5.23
C GLY A 419 5.91 30.64 5.85
N THR A 420 4.65 30.76 6.27
CA THR A 420 4.07 31.97 6.85
C THR A 420 3.13 31.67 8.02
N GLU A 421 2.90 32.68 8.86
CA GLU A 421 1.98 32.56 9.99
C GLU A 421 0.52 32.26 9.54
N PRO A 422 -0.20 31.37 10.24
CA PRO A 422 -1.59 31.02 9.91
C PRO A 422 -2.54 32.23 9.89
N GLY A 423 -2.31 33.22 10.76
CA GLY A 423 -3.10 34.45 10.79
C GLY A 423 -3.00 35.26 9.48
N ARG A 424 -1.84 35.25 8.83
CA ARG A 424 -1.63 35.91 7.54
C ARG A 424 -2.39 35.20 6.42
N VAL A 425 -2.44 33.87 6.45
CA VAL A 425 -3.25 33.07 5.51
C VAL A 425 -4.72 33.45 5.63
N GLY A 426 -5.26 33.45 6.84
CA GLY A 426 -6.65 33.83 7.08
C GLY A 426 -6.97 35.25 6.60
N ALA A 427 -6.08 36.22 6.88
CA ALA A 427 -6.23 37.59 6.42
C ALA A 427 -6.23 37.71 4.88
N GLU A 428 -5.36 36.98 4.18
CA GLU A 428 -5.32 36.99 2.72
C GLU A 428 -6.54 36.34 2.08
N ILE A 429 -7.05 35.23 2.63
CA ILE A 429 -8.28 34.59 2.18
C ILE A 429 -9.46 35.55 2.32
N MET A 430 -9.59 36.21 3.48
CA MET A 430 -10.65 37.18 3.74
C MET A 430 -10.54 38.41 2.83
N ARG A 431 -9.33 38.96 2.66
CA ARG A 431 -9.08 40.16 1.84
C ARG A 431 -9.41 39.94 0.37
N ARG A 432 -9.18 38.73 -0.14
CA ARG A 432 -9.33 38.39 -1.56
C ARG A 432 -10.64 37.68 -1.89
N SER A 433 -11.36 37.23 -0.86
CA SER A 433 -12.54 36.36 -0.97
C SER A 433 -12.29 35.16 -1.90
N SER A 434 -11.09 34.62 -1.87
CA SER A 434 -10.62 33.55 -2.77
C SER A 434 -9.44 32.83 -2.13
N LEU A 435 -9.55 31.51 -2.05
CA LEU A 435 -8.51 30.63 -1.53
C LEU A 435 -7.35 30.56 -2.52
N VAL A 436 -7.64 30.40 -3.82
CA VAL A 436 -6.61 30.34 -4.87
C VAL A 436 -5.81 31.64 -4.90
N LYS A 437 -6.47 32.80 -4.95
CA LYS A 437 -5.77 34.10 -5.01
C LYS A 437 -4.97 34.38 -3.73
N ALA A 438 -5.41 33.87 -2.57
CA ALA A 438 -4.67 34.00 -1.33
C ALA A 438 -3.39 33.16 -1.33
N ILE A 439 -3.46 31.91 -1.79
CA ILE A 439 -2.29 31.05 -1.96
C ILE A 439 -1.31 31.73 -2.93
N GLU A 440 -1.77 32.15 -4.11
CA GLU A 440 -0.93 32.81 -5.11
C GLU A 440 -0.23 34.08 -4.59
N ALA A 441 -0.88 34.82 -3.69
CA ALA A 441 -0.31 36.01 -3.09
C ALA A 441 0.76 35.73 -2.02
N LEU A 442 0.71 34.56 -1.41
CA LEU A 442 1.59 34.15 -0.32
C LEU A 442 2.76 33.29 -0.81
N ARG A 443 2.69 32.76 -2.04
CA ARG A 443 3.79 32.06 -2.69
C ARG A 443 5.02 32.97 -2.79
N GLY A 444 6.20 32.38 -2.64
CA GLY A 444 7.46 33.12 -2.64
C GLY A 444 8.67 32.26 -3.00
N SER A 445 9.88 32.78 -2.76
CA SER A 445 11.15 32.09 -3.04
C SER A 445 11.63 31.15 -1.92
N GLY A 446 10.99 31.19 -0.75
CA GLY A 446 11.24 30.29 0.37
C GLY A 446 10.43 28.99 0.25
N ARG A 447 10.14 28.37 1.41
CA ARG A 447 9.14 27.28 1.48
C ARG A 447 7.82 27.80 0.92
N THR A 448 7.25 27.07 -0.05
CA THR A 448 6.07 27.54 -0.77
C THR A 448 5.26 26.36 -1.31
N LEU A 449 4.03 26.64 -1.75
CA LEU A 449 3.28 25.75 -2.63
C LEU A 449 3.66 26.02 -4.09
N GLN A 450 3.89 24.96 -4.86
CA GLN A 450 4.14 25.01 -6.30
C GLN A 450 3.00 24.32 -7.05
N PRO A 451 2.40 24.96 -8.08
CA PRO A 451 1.45 24.31 -8.96
C PRO A 451 2.06 23.08 -9.60
N ILE A 452 1.28 22.00 -9.71
CA ILE A 452 1.67 20.80 -10.43
C ILE A 452 0.73 20.65 -11.62
N GLU A 453 1.33 20.39 -12.79
CA GLU A 453 0.66 19.94 -13.99
C GLU A 453 1.21 18.55 -14.33
N PRO A 454 0.64 17.46 -13.76
CA PRO A 454 1.13 16.12 -14.02
C PRO A 454 0.94 15.75 -15.51
N ILE A 455 2.03 15.41 -16.20
CA ILE A 455 2.01 15.08 -17.63
C ILE A 455 2.09 13.55 -17.79
N VAL A 456 1.23 12.99 -18.65
CA VAL A 456 1.32 11.59 -19.10
C VAL A 456 1.55 11.58 -20.60
N THR A 457 2.61 10.90 -21.03
CA THR A 457 2.86 10.65 -22.45
C THR A 457 1.95 9.51 -22.95
N ALA A 458 1.53 9.57 -24.21
CA ALA A 458 0.65 8.55 -24.80
C ALA A 458 1.23 7.11 -24.70
N ASP A 459 2.56 6.98 -24.78
CA ASP A 459 3.24 5.68 -24.67
C ASP A 459 3.16 5.09 -23.25
N ILE A 460 3.29 5.92 -22.20
CA ILE A 460 3.15 5.47 -20.81
C ILE A 460 1.68 5.19 -20.52
N ASP A 461 0.77 6.04 -21.01
CA ASP A 461 -0.68 5.86 -20.85
C ASP A 461 -1.17 4.51 -21.36
N ALA A 462 -0.67 4.10 -22.54
CA ALA A 462 -1.01 2.83 -23.17
C ALA A 462 -0.46 1.60 -22.44
N LEU A 463 0.59 1.76 -21.62
CA LEU A 463 1.24 0.68 -20.87
C LEU A 463 0.59 0.45 -19.50
N VAL A 464 -0.08 1.46 -18.94
CA VAL A 464 -0.69 1.39 -17.61
C VAL A 464 -2.10 0.76 -17.69
N PRO A 465 -2.35 -0.35 -16.99
CA PRO A 465 -3.66 -1.00 -16.92
C PRO A 465 -4.80 -0.06 -16.53
N ASP A 466 -6.05 -0.44 -16.88
CA ASP A 466 -7.26 0.22 -16.36
C ASP A 466 -7.24 0.38 -14.84
N GLU A 467 -7.81 1.49 -14.36
CA GLU A 467 -7.92 1.85 -12.95
C GLU A 467 -8.42 0.69 -12.08
N ALA A 468 -9.40 -0.08 -12.56
CA ALA A 468 -9.99 -1.20 -11.84
C ALA A 468 -9.03 -2.37 -11.55
N LEU A 469 -7.83 -2.40 -12.16
CA LEU A 469 -6.80 -3.39 -11.87
C LEU A 469 -5.75 -2.88 -10.86
N ILE A 470 -5.45 -1.58 -10.90
CA ILE A 470 -4.41 -0.93 -10.09
C ILE A 470 -5.01 -0.46 -8.75
N ASP A 471 -6.14 0.23 -8.84
CA ASP A 471 -6.86 0.88 -7.76
C ASP A 471 -8.34 0.45 -7.81
N PRO A 472 -8.67 -0.80 -7.39
CA PRO A 472 -10.03 -1.33 -7.46
C PRO A 472 -10.98 -0.68 -6.44
N GLU A 473 -12.21 -0.37 -6.86
CA GLU A 473 -13.24 0.27 -6.01
C GLU A 473 -14.04 -0.74 -5.15
N ARG A 474 -14.05 -2.03 -5.51
CA ARG A 474 -14.84 -3.06 -4.83
C ARG A 474 -14.07 -4.37 -4.72
N PRO A 475 -14.38 -5.18 -3.69
CA PRO A 475 -13.95 -6.57 -3.65
C PRO A 475 -14.43 -7.31 -4.90
N VAL A 476 -13.55 -8.14 -5.44
CA VAL A 476 -13.93 -8.98 -6.57
C VAL A 476 -14.80 -10.12 -6.03
N ASP A 477 -16.10 -10.09 -6.33
CA ASP A 477 -17.08 -11.07 -5.85
C ASP A 477 -16.75 -12.47 -6.41
N PRO A 478 -16.48 -13.48 -5.56
CA PRO A 478 -16.20 -14.84 -6.01
C PRO A 478 -17.31 -15.45 -6.86
N ALA A 479 -18.59 -15.14 -6.59
CA ALA A 479 -19.74 -15.66 -7.32
C ALA A 479 -19.93 -14.95 -8.67
N LYS A 480 -19.61 -13.65 -8.75
CA LYS A 480 -19.61 -12.88 -9.99
C LYS A 480 -18.39 -13.19 -10.86
N LEU A 481 -17.24 -13.47 -10.24
CA LEU A 481 -16.15 -14.23 -10.84
C LEU A 481 -16.76 -15.47 -11.51
N VAL A 482 -17.39 -16.38 -10.73
CA VAL A 482 -17.94 -17.66 -11.22
C VAL A 482 -18.99 -17.48 -12.34
N ALA A 483 -19.89 -16.51 -12.25
CA ALA A 483 -20.89 -16.21 -13.27
C ALA A 483 -20.25 -15.67 -14.56
N ASP A 484 -19.23 -14.82 -14.45
CA ASP A 484 -18.40 -14.36 -15.58
C ASP A 484 -17.40 -15.45 -16.07
N PHE A 485 -17.25 -16.57 -15.33
CA PHE A 485 -16.48 -17.77 -15.67
C PHE A 485 -17.29 -18.87 -16.35
N VAL A 486 -18.62 -18.76 -16.45
CA VAL A 486 -19.47 -19.75 -17.12
C VAL A 486 -20.13 -19.08 -18.33
N PRO A 487 -19.62 -19.29 -19.55
CA PRO A 487 -20.38 -18.93 -20.74
C PRO A 487 -21.71 -19.68 -20.72
N ALA A 488 -22.82 -18.95 -20.87
CA ALA A 488 -24.14 -19.51 -21.11
C ALA A 488 -24.22 -20.05 -22.55
N GLU A 489 -23.35 -21.00 -22.92
CA GLU A 489 -23.41 -21.75 -24.17
C GLU A 489 -22.26 -22.78 -24.22
N ALA A 490 -22.57 -24.03 -23.86
CA ALA A 490 -21.86 -25.23 -24.34
C ALA A 490 -22.62 -26.49 -23.90
N THR A 491 -23.79 -26.71 -24.50
CA THR A 491 -24.48 -28.00 -24.43
C THR A 491 -23.71 -29.05 -25.23
N ARG A 492 -22.99 -29.97 -24.55
CA ARG A 492 -22.72 -31.41 -24.90
C ARG A 492 -21.64 -32.05 -23.99
N PRO A 493 -21.62 -33.38 -23.81
CA PRO A 493 -21.60 -34.04 -22.49
C PRO A 493 -20.26 -34.00 -21.75
N ALA A 494 -20.38 -34.00 -20.41
CA ALA A 494 -19.36 -33.60 -19.44
C ALA A 494 -18.49 -34.74 -18.87
N ALA A 495 -18.81 -36.01 -19.11
CA ALA A 495 -18.17 -37.12 -18.39
C ALA A 495 -16.66 -37.24 -18.66
N ASN A 496 -16.24 -37.22 -19.92
CA ASN A 496 -14.82 -37.37 -20.29
C ASN A 496 -13.96 -36.14 -19.94
N ARG A 497 -14.58 -34.94 -19.90
CA ARG A 497 -13.89 -33.67 -19.59
C ARG A 497 -13.76 -33.45 -18.08
N MET A 498 -14.78 -33.82 -17.30
CA MET A 498 -14.69 -33.81 -15.84
C MET A 498 -13.72 -34.87 -15.31
N ALA A 499 -13.68 -36.06 -15.91
CA ALA A 499 -12.72 -37.10 -15.55
C ALA A 499 -11.26 -36.64 -15.73
N ARG A 500 -10.92 -36.02 -16.88
CA ARG A 500 -9.55 -35.51 -17.13
C ARG A 500 -9.15 -34.39 -16.17
N THR A 501 -10.08 -33.50 -15.84
CA THR A 501 -9.84 -32.40 -14.90
C THR A 501 -9.69 -32.91 -13.47
N ALA A 502 -10.54 -33.88 -13.06
CA ALA A 502 -10.45 -34.52 -11.75
C ALA A 502 -9.15 -35.34 -11.60
N ILE A 503 -8.73 -36.06 -12.64
CA ILE A 503 -7.45 -36.79 -12.66
C ILE A 503 -6.28 -35.81 -12.51
N LEU A 504 -6.28 -34.68 -13.23
CA LEU A 504 -5.22 -33.69 -13.10
C LEU A 504 -5.16 -33.07 -11.69
N VAL A 505 -6.31 -32.70 -11.12
CA VAL A 505 -6.40 -32.17 -9.75
C VAL A 505 -5.95 -33.22 -8.73
N LEU A 506 -6.34 -34.49 -8.91
CA LEU A 506 -5.89 -35.61 -8.06
C LEU A 506 -4.39 -35.87 -8.20
N VAL A 507 -3.81 -35.74 -9.39
CA VAL A 507 -2.35 -35.85 -9.61
C VAL A 507 -1.61 -34.72 -8.93
N LEU A 508 -2.09 -33.47 -9.05
CA LEU A 508 -1.49 -32.32 -8.36
C LEU A 508 -1.64 -32.42 -6.84
N ALA A 509 -2.80 -32.86 -6.35
CA ALA A 509 -3.04 -33.10 -4.93
C ALA A 509 -2.21 -34.28 -4.41
N ALA A 510 -2.03 -35.35 -5.19
CA ALA A 510 -1.18 -36.49 -4.85
C ALA A 510 0.31 -36.11 -4.86
N LEU A 511 0.76 -35.25 -5.77
CA LEU A 511 2.11 -34.69 -5.78
C LEU A 511 2.34 -33.80 -4.55
N ALA A 512 1.37 -32.96 -4.20
CA ALA A 512 1.42 -32.14 -2.98
C ALA A 512 1.32 -32.98 -1.68
N ALA A 513 0.57 -34.07 -1.70
CA ALA A 513 0.48 -35.04 -0.62
C ALA A 513 1.79 -35.83 -0.46
N ALA A 514 2.33 -36.33 -1.57
CA ALA A 514 3.64 -36.97 -1.61
C ALA A 514 4.72 -36.02 -1.09
N TRP A 515 4.67 -34.74 -1.46
CA TRP A 515 5.55 -33.69 -0.92
C TRP A 515 5.45 -33.53 0.59
N ARG A 516 4.24 -33.61 1.14
CA ARG A 516 3.98 -33.38 2.58
C ARG A 516 4.34 -34.58 3.46
N TRP A 517 4.18 -35.79 2.93
CA TRP A 517 4.18 -37.03 3.70
C TRP A 517 5.23 -38.07 3.27
N THR A 518 6.05 -37.80 2.25
CA THR A 518 7.22 -38.63 1.90
C THR A 518 8.54 -37.86 2.08
N PRO A 519 9.70 -38.53 2.04
CA PRO A 519 11.02 -37.89 2.10
C PRO A 519 11.39 -37.02 0.87
N LEU A 520 10.45 -36.75 -0.05
CA LEU A 520 10.69 -35.91 -1.24
C LEU A 520 11.20 -34.49 -0.90
N ARG A 521 10.87 -33.97 0.29
CA ARG A 521 11.44 -32.70 0.79
C ARG A 521 12.96 -32.77 1.01
N ASP A 522 13.48 -33.96 1.31
CA ASP A 522 14.89 -34.22 1.60
C ASP A 522 15.69 -34.38 0.28
N TRP A 523 15.00 -34.55 -0.86
CA TRP A 523 15.59 -34.56 -2.21
C TRP A 523 15.86 -33.15 -2.77
N LEU A 524 15.35 -32.11 -2.12
CA LEU A 524 15.69 -30.70 -2.39
C LEU A 524 16.95 -30.24 -1.65
N ASP A 525 17.62 -31.13 -0.92
CA ASP A 525 18.94 -30.85 -0.38
C ASP A 525 19.90 -30.54 -1.55
N VAL A 526 20.38 -29.30 -1.59
CA VAL A 526 21.30 -28.84 -2.63
C VAL A 526 22.54 -29.74 -2.68
N GLY A 527 22.96 -30.33 -1.56
CA GLY A 527 24.05 -31.30 -1.50
C GLY A 527 23.76 -32.61 -2.24
N LEU A 528 22.53 -33.13 -2.17
CA LEU A 528 22.14 -34.33 -2.93
C LEU A 528 22.09 -34.04 -4.43
N LEU A 529 21.52 -32.90 -4.83
CA LEU A 529 21.43 -32.49 -6.24
C LEU A 529 22.81 -32.22 -6.85
N VAL A 530 23.70 -31.59 -6.10
CA VAL A 530 25.10 -31.42 -6.50
C VAL A 530 25.78 -32.78 -6.61
N GLY A 531 25.63 -33.68 -5.64
CA GLY A 531 26.22 -35.04 -5.70
C GLY A 531 25.75 -35.86 -6.90
N MET A 532 24.45 -35.81 -7.24
CA MET A 532 23.91 -36.44 -8.44
C MET A 532 24.45 -35.80 -9.73
N ALA A 533 24.57 -34.48 -9.77
CA ALA A 533 25.09 -33.77 -10.93
C ALA A 533 26.59 -34.00 -11.12
N THR A 534 27.38 -34.10 -10.05
CA THR A 534 28.81 -34.44 -10.12
C THR A 534 29.04 -35.86 -10.64
N MET A 535 28.17 -36.82 -10.28
CA MET A 535 28.22 -38.17 -10.88
C MET A 535 27.97 -38.17 -12.40
N LEU A 536 27.30 -37.14 -12.90
CA LEU A 536 27.06 -36.94 -14.32
C LEU A 536 28.12 -36.05 -14.96
N GLU A 537 29.08 -35.46 -14.24
CA GLU A 537 29.98 -34.46 -14.81
C GLU A 537 30.83 -35.00 -15.96
N GLU A 538 31.28 -36.25 -15.85
CA GLU A 538 32.17 -36.89 -16.83
C GLU A 538 31.44 -37.80 -17.86
N ALA A 539 30.11 -37.88 -17.81
CA ALA A 539 29.36 -38.78 -18.69
C ALA A 539 29.21 -38.21 -20.12
N PRO A 540 29.24 -39.04 -21.19
CA PRO A 540 29.04 -38.56 -22.56
C PRO A 540 27.62 -38.01 -22.82
N PHE A 541 26.63 -38.45 -22.03
CA PHE A 541 25.22 -38.10 -22.18
C PHE A 541 24.76 -36.97 -21.25
N THR A 542 25.70 -36.30 -20.58
CA THR A 542 25.43 -35.25 -19.58
C THR A 542 24.58 -34.10 -20.07
N PRO A 543 24.80 -33.53 -21.28
CA PRO A 543 23.91 -32.48 -21.79
C PRO A 543 22.45 -32.93 -21.84
N LEU A 544 22.20 -34.17 -22.25
CA LEU A 544 20.85 -34.73 -22.36
C LEU A 544 20.26 -35.02 -20.98
N ALA A 545 21.06 -35.55 -20.05
CA ALA A 545 20.64 -35.83 -18.69
C ALA A 545 20.25 -34.54 -17.93
N VAL A 546 21.05 -33.47 -18.07
CA VAL A 546 20.75 -32.18 -17.43
C VAL A 546 19.46 -31.56 -18.01
N VAL A 547 19.30 -31.58 -19.33
CA VAL A 547 18.06 -31.10 -19.97
C VAL A 547 16.84 -31.91 -19.50
N ALA A 548 16.96 -33.24 -19.44
CA ALA A 548 15.90 -34.10 -18.94
C ALA A 548 15.54 -33.79 -17.47
N ALA A 549 16.55 -33.55 -16.62
CA ALA A 549 16.34 -33.16 -15.23
C ALA A 549 15.55 -31.84 -15.12
N TYR A 550 15.86 -30.82 -15.93
CA TYR A 550 15.11 -29.56 -15.96
C TYR A 550 13.66 -29.74 -16.40
N VAL A 551 13.40 -30.62 -17.37
CA VAL A 551 12.04 -30.92 -17.83
C VAL A 551 11.25 -31.60 -16.72
N VAL A 552 11.81 -32.65 -16.10
CA VAL A 552 11.17 -33.38 -15.00
C VAL A 552 10.89 -32.46 -13.82
N ALA A 553 11.90 -31.70 -13.39
CA ALA A 553 11.77 -30.76 -12.28
C ALA A 553 10.79 -29.61 -12.58
N GLY A 554 10.76 -29.10 -13.82
CA GLY A 554 9.80 -28.08 -14.23
C GLY A 554 8.35 -28.58 -14.22
N LEU A 555 8.12 -29.85 -14.57
CA LEU A 555 6.81 -30.51 -14.43
C LEU A 555 6.40 -30.72 -12.96
N MET A 556 7.37 -30.89 -12.07
CA MET A 556 7.16 -30.92 -10.61
C MET A 556 7.04 -29.53 -9.97
N VAL A 557 7.02 -28.46 -10.79
CA VAL A 557 6.94 -27.05 -10.32
C VAL A 557 8.13 -26.67 -9.41
N MET A 558 9.28 -27.33 -9.60
CA MET A 558 10.48 -27.03 -8.84
C MET A 558 11.03 -25.64 -9.23
N PRO A 559 11.53 -24.84 -8.26
CA PRO A 559 12.12 -23.54 -8.57
C PRO A 559 13.31 -23.68 -9.53
N VAL A 560 13.20 -23.11 -10.73
CA VAL A 560 14.24 -23.18 -11.77
C VAL A 560 15.57 -22.56 -11.31
N THR A 561 15.53 -21.63 -10.37
CA THR A 561 16.70 -20.99 -9.76
C THR A 561 17.60 -21.98 -9.03
N VAL A 562 17.02 -23.00 -8.39
CA VAL A 562 17.78 -24.07 -7.70
C VAL A 562 18.58 -24.87 -8.73
N LEU A 563 17.95 -25.23 -9.84
CA LEU A 563 18.61 -25.97 -10.92
C LEU A 563 19.73 -25.14 -11.58
N ILE A 564 19.50 -23.85 -11.80
CA ILE A 564 20.50 -22.92 -12.35
C ILE A 564 21.72 -22.83 -11.41
N ALA A 565 21.48 -22.76 -10.10
CA ALA A 565 22.56 -22.77 -9.12
C ALA A 565 23.32 -24.11 -9.16
N VAL A 566 22.64 -25.25 -9.09
CA VAL A 566 23.28 -26.58 -9.12
C VAL A 566 24.12 -26.79 -10.38
N THR A 567 23.60 -26.43 -11.55
CA THR A 567 24.36 -26.53 -12.81
C THR A 567 25.55 -25.58 -12.85
N GLY A 568 25.43 -24.38 -12.29
CA GLY A 568 26.57 -23.46 -12.12
C GLY A 568 27.63 -23.98 -11.15
N ILE A 569 27.23 -24.63 -10.05
CA ILE A 569 28.13 -25.23 -9.05
C ILE A 569 28.96 -26.37 -9.67
N VAL A 570 28.30 -27.22 -10.46
CA VAL A 570 28.89 -28.48 -10.96
C VAL A 570 29.70 -28.25 -12.24
N PHE A 571 29.13 -27.54 -13.22
CA PHE A 571 29.72 -27.40 -14.54
C PHE A 571 30.48 -26.09 -14.74
N GLY A 572 30.58 -25.27 -13.69
CA GLY A 572 31.22 -23.96 -13.75
C GLY A 572 30.44 -22.94 -14.58
N PRO A 573 30.99 -21.72 -14.75
CA PRO A 573 30.17 -20.58 -15.11
C PRO A 573 29.69 -20.55 -16.58
N ILE A 574 30.51 -21.05 -17.50
CA ILE A 574 30.21 -21.02 -18.94
C ILE A 574 29.35 -22.22 -19.33
N VAL A 575 29.83 -23.43 -19.03
CA VAL A 575 29.13 -24.68 -19.39
C VAL A 575 27.84 -24.83 -18.57
N GLY A 576 27.87 -24.48 -17.28
CA GLY A 576 26.69 -24.44 -16.42
C GLY A 576 25.62 -23.47 -16.94
N ALA A 577 26.01 -22.28 -17.42
CA ALA A 577 25.05 -21.35 -18.01
C ALA A 577 24.43 -21.87 -19.31
N LEU A 578 25.20 -22.54 -20.17
CA LEU A 578 24.71 -23.16 -21.40
C LEU A 578 23.73 -24.29 -21.10
N TYR A 579 24.06 -25.18 -20.16
CA TYR A 579 23.18 -26.26 -19.72
C TYR A 579 21.91 -25.73 -19.04
N ALA A 580 22.04 -24.72 -18.19
CA ALA A 580 20.91 -24.08 -17.52
C ALA A 580 19.96 -23.42 -18.51
N LEU A 581 20.48 -22.73 -19.53
CA LEU A 581 19.67 -22.10 -20.57
C LEU A 581 18.97 -23.15 -21.44
N ALA A 582 19.69 -24.17 -21.90
CA ALA A 582 19.13 -25.25 -22.70
C ALA A 582 18.04 -26.02 -21.92
N GLY A 583 18.32 -26.39 -20.67
CA GLY A 583 17.38 -27.08 -19.79
C GLY A 583 16.15 -26.22 -19.49
N ALA A 584 16.32 -24.95 -19.14
CA ALA A 584 15.21 -24.04 -18.88
C ALA A 584 14.34 -23.82 -20.12
N VAL A 585 14.93 -23.61 -21.29
CA VAL A 585 14.18 -23.42 -22.54
C VAL A 585 13.41 -24.68 -22.93
N MET A 586 14.02 -25.86 -22.81
CA MET A 586 13.34 -27.12 -23.08
C MET A 586 12.21 -27.41 -22.07
N SER A 587 12.45 -27.16 -20.79
CA SER A 587 11.43 -27.26 -19.75
C SER A 587 10.27 -26.27 -20.01
N ALA A 588 10.58 -25.05 -20.43
CA ALA A 588 9.60 -24.05 -20.85
C ALA A 588 8.81 -24.51 -22.08
N ALA A 589 9.46 -25.09 -23.09
CA ALA A 589 8.80 -25.59 -24.29
C ALA A 589 7.81 -26.73 -23.96
N VAL A 590 8.21 -27.69 -23.12
CA VAL A 590 7.37 -28.80 -22.70
C VAL A 590 6.18 -28.31 -21.87
N THR A 591 6.41 -27.45 -20.88
CA THR A 591 5.34 -26.91 -20.03
C THR A 591 4.42 -25.93 -20.79
N TYR A 592 4.94 -25.23 -21.80
CA TYR A 592 4.13 -24.49 -22.78
C TYR A 592 3.27 -25.44 -23.61
N ALA A 593 3.82 -26.55 -24.11
CA ALA A 593 3.06 -27.54 -24.87
C ALA A 593 1.95 -28.16 -24.03
N VAL A 594 2.19 -28.42 -22.73
CA VAL A 594 1.16 -28.82 -21.77
C VAL A 594 0.06 -27.77 -21.70
N GLY A 595 0.39 -26.49 -21.54
CA GLY A 595 -0.60 -25.40 -21.55
C GLY A 595 -1.39 -25.31 -22.86
N ARG A 596 -0.71 -25.49 -24.00
CA ARG A 596 -1.29 -25.48 -25.34
C ARG A 596 -2.29 -26.63 -25.53
N HIS A 597 -1.99 -27.81 -24.96
CA HIS A 597 -2.82 -29.01 -25.06
C HIS A 597 -3.99 -29.02 -24.07
N LEU A 598 -3.80 -28.44 -22.88
CA LEU A 598 -4.88 -28.21 -21.90
C LEU A 598 -5.93 -27.23 -22.43
N GLY A 599 -5.53 -26.36 -23.35
CA GLY A 599 -6.39 -25.38 -23.99
C GLY A 599 -6.69 -24.19 -23.07
N ARG A 600 -7.11 -23.10 -23.71
CA ARG A 600 -7.34 -21.80 -23.06
C ARG A 600 -8.33 -21.89 -21.89
N ASP A 601 -9.36 -22.71 -22.02
CA ASP A 601 -10.46 -22.79 -21.04
C ASP A 601 -10.05 -23.50 -19.74
N THR A 602 -9.18 -24.51 -19.81
CA THR A 602 -8.70 -25.26 -18.63
C THR A 602 -7.69 -24.44 -17.84
N VAL A 603 -6.74 -23.79 -18.53
CA VAL A 603 -5.74 -22.93 -17.87
C VAL A 603 -6.38 -21.64 -17.34
N ARG A 604 -7.42 -21.11 -18.01
CA ARG A 604 -8.21 -19.97 -17.52
C ARG A 604 -8.93 -20.27 -16.19
N ARG A 605 -9.33 -21.53 -15.96
CA ARG A 605 -9.95 -21.99 -14.69
C ARG A 605 -8.93 -22.23 -13.58
N LEU A 606 -7.72 -22.71 -13.92
CA LEU A 606 -6.65 -22.99 -12.94
C LEU A 606 -5.83 -21.75 -12.53
N ALA A 607 -5.62 -20.80 -13.46
CA ALA A 607 -4.68 -19.67 -13.28
C ALA A 607 -5.33 -18.37 -12.76
N GLY A 608 -6.67 -18.30 -12.65
CA GLY A 608 -7.39 -17.11 -12.18
C GLY A 608 -7.38 -15.91 -13.16
N ALA A 609 -8.26 -14.94 -12.91
CA ALA A 609 -8.49 -13.79 -13.82
C ALA A 609 -7.28 -12.84 -14.00
N ARG A 610 -6.31 -12.84 -13.08
CA ARG A 610 -5.12 -11.96 -13.13
C ARG A 610 -4.15 -12.37 -14.24
N LEU A 611 -3.94 -13.68 -14.42
CA LEU A 611 -3.08 -14.26 -15.46
C LEU A 611 -3.76 -14.31 -16.84
N ASN A 612 -5.09 -14.39 -16.88
CA ASN A 612 -5.84 -14.41 -18.13
C ASN A 612 -5.90 -13.03 -18.84
N ARG A 613 -5.88 -11.92 -18.08
CA ARG A 613 -5.76 -10.56 -18.64
C ARG A 613 -4.35 -10.25 -19.14
N ILE A 614 -3.33 -10.79 -18.47
CA ILE A 614 -1.94 -10.80 -18.96
C ILE A 614 -1.91 -11.52 -20.33
N SER A 615 -2.48 -12.73 -20.42
CA SER A 615 -2.61 -13.50 -21.68
C SER A 615 -3.32 -12.75 -22.82
N GLN A 616 -4.36 -11.94 -22.54
CA GLN A 616 -5.07 -11.15 -23.56
C GLN A 616 -4.31 -9.91 -24.04
N ARG A 617 -3.53 -9.24 -23.17
CA ARG A 617 -2.80 -8.01 -23.51
C ARG A 617 -1.41 -8.27 -24.12
N LEU A 618 -0.78 -9.40 -23.81
CA LEU A 618 0.49 -9.82 -24.44
C LEU A 618 0.33 -10.16 -25.94
N GLY A 619 -0.91 -10.28 -26.44
CA GLY A 619 -1.24 -10.71 -27.80
C GLY A 619 -0.87 -9.72 -28.93
N GLN A 620 -0.48 -8.48 -28.61
CA GLN A 620 -0.11 -7.50 -29.65
C GLN A 620 1.41 -7.37 -29.87
N ARG A 621 2.26 -7.86 -28.95
CA ARG A 621 3.75 -7.91 -29.07
C ARG A 621 4.34 -9.10 -28.28
N GLY A 622 4.04 -10.34 -28.71
CA GLY A 622 4.29 -11.59 -27.98
C GLY A 622 5.74 -11.85 -27.53
N LEU A 623 6.74 -11.36 -28.27
CA LEU A 623 8.16 -11.49 -27.91
C LEU A 623 8.55 -10.63 -26.70
N ILE A 624 8.29 -9.31 -26.78
CA ILE A 624 8.67 -8.32 -25.76
C ILE A 624 7.96 -8.65 -24.43
N ALA A 625 6.69 -9.03 -24.54
CA ALA A 625 5.87 -9.60 -23.49
C ALA A 625 6.61 -10.65 -22.64
N ILE A 626 7.16 -11.68 -23.28
CA ILE A 626 7.84 -12.77 -22.57
C ILE A 626 9.20 -12.30 -22.04
N VAL A 627 9.95 -11.47 -22.77
CA VAL A 627 11.23 -10.90 -22.28
C VAL A 627 11.02 -10.17 -20.95
N VAL A 628 10.01 -9.29 -20.87
CA VAL A 628 9.71 -8.52 -19.66
C VAL A 628 9.30 -9.44 -18.50
N VAL A 629 8.41 -10.41 -18.76
CA VAL A 629 7.96 -11.36 -17.73
C VAL A 629 9.08 -12.27 -17.21
N ARG A 630 10.14 -12.52 -17.99
CA ARG A 630 11.31 -13.29 -17.53
C ARG A 630 12.31 -12.47 -16.73
N ILE A 631 12.41 -11.18 -17.01
CA ILE A 631 13.29 -10.27 -16.26
C ILE A 631 12.64 -9.87 -14.93
N LEU A 632 11.32 -9.72 -14.90
CA LEU A 632 10.57 -9.35 -13.69
C LEU A 632 10.05 -10.59 -12.96
N PRO A 633 10.27 -10.74 -11.63
CA PRO A 633 9.84 -11.89 -10.86
C PRO A 633 8.33 -11.84 -10.54
N LEU A 634 7.49 -11.85 -11.57
CA LEU A 634 6.04 -11.64 -11.45
C LEU A 634 5.26 -12.92 -11.09
N ALA A 635 5.78 -14.10 -11.44
CA ALA A 635 5.12 -15.38 -11.20
C ALA A 635 6.10 -16.57 -11.29
N PRO A 636 5.76 -17.74 -10.70
CA PRO A 636 6.55 -18.97 -10.81
C PRO A 636 6.77 -19.42 -12.27
N PHE A 637 7.98 -19.91 -12.56
CA PHE A 637 8.45 -20.26 -13.90
C PHE A 637 7.47 -21.15 -14.68
N THR A 638 7.05 -22.28 -14.12
CA THR A 638 6.16 -23.24 -14.76
C THR A 638 4.77 -22.65 -15.04
N ILE A 639 4.27 -21.80 -14.16
CA ILE A 639 2.95 -21.17 -14.32
C ILE A 639 2.95 -20.23 -15.53
N VAL A 640 3.99 -19.41 -15.67
CA VAL A 640 4.15 -18.52 -16.84
C VAL A 640 4.15 -19.32 -18.14
N ASN A 641 4.81 -20.47 -18.17
CA ASN A 641 4.93 -21.31 -19.36
C ASN A 641 3.58 -21.90 -19.78
N ILE A 642 2.85 -22.49 -18.83
CA ILE A 642 1.53 -23.09 -19.06
C ILE A 642 0.52 -22.02 -19.51
N VAL A 643 0.55 -20.84 -18.89
CA VAL A 643 -0.32 -19.71 -19.25
C VAL A 643 0.02 -19.18 -20.64
N ALA A 644 1.30 -19.02 -20.97
CA ALA A 644 1.73 -18.62 -22.30
C ALA A 644 1.33 -19.66 -23.37
N GLY A 645 1.43 -20.95 -23.05
CA GLY A 645 0.99 -22.07 -23.91
C GLY A 645 -0.49 -22.05 -24.22
N ALA A 646 -1.31 -21.67 -23.23
CA ALA A 646 -2.75 -21.54 -23.37
C ALA A 646 -3.22 -20.20 -23.95
N SER A 647 -2.29 -19.29 -24.28
CA SER A 647 -2.55 -17.93 -24.78
C SER A 647 -2.43 -17.82 -26.31
N HIS A 648 -2.53 -16.58 -26.82
CA HIS A 648 -2.28 -16.27 -28.24
C HIS A 648 -0.80 -16.14 -28.62
N ILE A 649 0.14 -16.27 -27.66
CA ILE A 649 1.57 -16.13 -27.93
C ILE A 649 2.06 -17.35 -28.71
N GLY A 650 2.62 -17.11 -29.91
CA GLY A 650 3.20 -18.17 -30.72
C GLY A 650 4.43 -18.80 -30.06
N LEU A 651 4.66 -20.10 -30.31
CA LEU A 651 5.79 -20.85 -29.77
C LEU A 651 7.14 -20.15 -30.07
N ARG A 652 7.30 -19.59 -31.28
CA ARG A 652 8.50 -18.86 -31.69
C ARG A 652 8.80 -17.68 -30.77
N ASP A 653 7.81 -16.82 -30.53
CA ASP A 653 7.95 -15.62 -29.69
C ASP A 653 8.19 -16.01 -28.23
N PHE A 654 7.53 -17.06 -27.77
CA PHE A 654 7.72 -17.60 -26.42
C PHE A 654 9.13 -18.14 -26.20
N ILE A 655 9.68 -18.92 -27.13
CA ILE A 655 11.02 -19.47 -27.04
C ILE A 655 12.07 -18.37 -27.14
N LEU A 656 11.98 -17.49 -28.15
CA LEU A 656 12.92 -16.37 -28.31
C LEU A 656 12.87 -15.43 -27.10
N GLY A 657 11.67 -15.10 -26.62
CA GLY A 657 11.50 -14.25 -25.44
C GLY A 657 12.03 -14.91 -24.17
N THR A 658 11.90 -16.23 -24.04
CA THR A 658 12.46 -16.99 -22.90
C THR A 658 13.98 -17.02 -22.96
N VAL A 659 14.58 -17.25 -24.14
CA VAL A 659 16.03 -17.20 -24.33
C VAL A 659 16.57 -15.81 -23.97
N ILE A 660 16.03 -14.76 -24.59
CA ILE A 660 16.50 -13.38 -24.39
C ILE A 660 16.29 -12.93 -22.94
N GLY A 661 15.11 -13.21 -22.37
CA GLY A 661 14.74 -12.74 -21.04
C GLY A 661 15.44 -13.49 -19.90
N MET A 662 15.76 -14.78 -20.07
CA MET A 662 16.45 -15.56 -19.02
C MET A 662 17.96 -15.48 -19.07
N THR A 663 18.57 -15.26 -20.25
CA THR A 663 20.03 -15.26 -20.43
C THR A 663 20.76 -14.33 -19.43
N PRO A 664 20.35 -13.06 -19.24
CA PRO A 664 21.03 -12.18 -18.28
C PRO A 664 20.97 -12.70 -16.84
N GLY A 665 19.81 -13.21 -16.41
CA GLY A 665 19.61 -13.74 -15.06
C GLY A 665 20.38 -15.03 -14.80
N ILE A 666 20.45 -15.93 -15.79
CA ILE A 666 21.22 -17.17 -15.71
C ILE A 666 22.72 -16.85 -15.59
N LEU A 667 23.25 -16.01 -16.47
CA LEU A 667 24.66 -15.61 -16.42
C LEU A 667 25.01 -14.94 -15.08
N ALA A 668 24.16 -14.02 -14.61
CA ALA A 668 24.34 -13.36 -13.32
C ALA A 668 24.39 -14.36 -12.16
N THR A 669 23.42 -15.28 -12.11
CA THR A 669 23.30 -16.28 -11.04
C THR A 669 24.49 -17.22 -11.02
N VAL A 670 24.86 -17.75 -12.20
CA VAL A 670 25.92 -18.73 -12.34
C VAL A 670 27.30 -18.11 -12.02
N VAL A 671 27.58 -16.90 -12.50
CA VAL A 671 28.83 -16.17 -12.15
C VAL A 671 28.87 -15.81 -10.67
N PHE A 672 27.74 -15.41 -10.08
CA PHE A 672 27.67 -15.10 -8.65
C PHE A 672 27.94 -16.33 -7.77
N VAL A 673 27.36 -17.47 -8.12
CA VAL A 673 27.57 -18.73 -7.41
C VAL A 673 29.01 -19.21 -7.55
N ASP A 674 29.60 -19.12 -8.75
CA ASP A 674 31.02 -19.39 -8.99
C ASP A 674 31.94 -18.56 -8.07
N ARG A 675 31.72 -17.25 -7.98
CA ARG A 675 32.51 -16.36 -7.11
C ARG A 675 32.36 -16.67 -5.62
N ILE A 676 31.16 -17.06 -5.18
CA ILE A 676 30.94 -17.50 -3.79
C ILE A 676 31.72 -18.77 -3.51
N LEU A 677 31.63 -19.77 -4.39
CA LEU A 677 32.36 -21.02 -4.23
C LEU A 677 33.87 -20.79 -4.24
N GLU A 678 34.37 -19.90 -5.09
CA GLU A 678 35.79 -19.54 -5.14
C GLU A 678 36.25 -18.84 -3.85
N ALA A 679 35.43 -17.94 -3.30
CA ALA A 679 35.71 -17.29 -2.01
C ALA A 679 35.71 -18.28 -0.83
N VAL A 680 34.90 -19.34 -0.90
CA VAL A 680 34.86 -20.41 0.11
C VAL A 680 36.03 -21.38 -0.05
N ARG A 681 36.37 -21.79 -1.28
CA ARG A 681 37.44 -22.76 -1.57
C ARG A 681 38.83 -22.14 -1.41
N ASN A 682 39.01 -20.90 -1.82
CA ASN A 682 40.27 -20.16 -1.81
C ASN A 682 40.05 -18.77 -1.20
N PRO A 683 39.88 -18.68 0.14
CA PRO A 683 39.64 -17.40 0.81
C PRO A 683 40.89 -16.51 0.70
N GLY A 684 40.77 -15.40 -0.03
CA GLY A 684 41.86 -14.46 -0.25
C GLY A 684 41.32 -13.08 -0.61
N VAL A 685 42.15 -12.05 -0.41
CA VAL A 685 41.74 -10.65 -0.69
C VAL A 685 41.31 -10.49 -2.16
N GLY A 686 41.99 -11.14 -3.10
CA GLY A 686 41.63 -11.12 -4.51
C GLY A 686 40.25 -11.74 -4.83
N THR A 687 39.89 -12.86 -4.18
CA THR A 687 38.60 -13.52 -4.38
C THR A 687 37.44 -12.70 -3.80
N PHE A 688 37.60 -12.13 -2.61
CA PHE A 688 36.59 -11.23 -2.02
C PHE A 688 36.43 -9.92 -2.81
N VAL A 689 37.52 -9.36 -3.35
CA VAL A 689 37.46 -8.21 -4.25
C VAL A 689 36.73 -8.55 -5.55
N SER A 690 37.01 -9.72 -6.15
CA SER A 690 36.31 -10.17 -7.37
C SER A 690 34.80 -10.39 -7.14
N LEU A 691 34.42 -10.98 -5.99
CA LEU A 691 33.03 -11.17 -5.59
C LEU A 691 32.34 -9.82 -5.37
N ALA A 692 32.99 -8.88 -4.69
CA ALA A 692 32.48 -7.53 -4.48
C ALA A 692 32.31 -6.76 -5.79
N VAL A 693 33.23 -6.92 -6.76
CA VAL A 693 33.14 -6.31 -8.09
C VAL A 693 31.98 -6.90 -8.89
N VAL A 694 31.82 -8.22 -8.92
CA VAL A 694 30.69 -8.89 -9.60
C VAL A 694 29.36 -8.48 -8.97
N ALA A 695 29.25 -8.50 -7.64
CA ALA A 695 28.06 -8.05 -6.93
C ALA A 695 27.75 -6.56 -7.23
N SER A 696 28.77 -5.71 -7.24
CA SER A 696 28.63 -4.28 -7.56
C SER A 696 28.23 -4.05 -9.02
N LEU A 697 28.74 -4.85 -9.97
CA LEU A 697 28.35 -4.79 -11.37
C LEU A 697 26.90 -5.25 -11.58
N LEU A 698 26.47 -6.31 -10.90
CA LEU A 698 25.07 -6.75 -10.94
C LEU A 698 24.13 -5.68 -10.39
N VAL A 699 24.49 -5.06 -9.25
CA VAL A 699 23.76 -3.92 -8.69
C VAL A 699 23.79 -2.73 -9.65
N ALA A 700 24.93 -2.41 -10.27
CA ALA A 700 25.07 -1.32 -11.21
C ALA A 700 24.25 -1.55 -12.50
N VAL A 701 24.16 -2.78 -13.00
CA VAL A 701 23.30 -3.14 -14.15
C VAL A 701 21.83 -2.99 -13.77
N VAL A 702 21.41 -3.44 -12.59
CA VAL A 702 20.04 -3.24 -12.09
C VAL A 702 19.75 -1.75 -11.91
N VAL A 703 20.67 -0.97 -11.34
CA VAL A 703 20.55 0.48 -11.16
C VAL A 703 20.57 1.20 -12.51
N MET A 704 21.38 0.78 -13.48
CA MET A 704 21.43 1.34 -14.83
C MET A 704 20.16 1.03 -15.60
N LEU A 705 19.63 -0.20 -15.51
CA LEU A 705 18.34 -0.56 -16.08
C LEU A 705 17.22 0.28 -15.45
N ARG A 706 17.22 0.43 -14.12
CA ARG A 706 16.30 1.34 -13.41
C ARG A 706 16.46 2.78 -13.88
N ARG A 707 17.69 3.28 -14.05
CA ARG A 707 18.00 4.64 -14.51
C ARG A 707 17.65 4.85 -15.99
N ARG A 708 17.84 3.86 -16.86
CA ARG A 708 17.45 3.95 -18.27
C ARG A 708 15.94 3.86 -18.43
N LEU A 709 15.27 3.02 -17.66
CA LEU A 709 13.81 3.01 -17.56
C LEU A 709 13.29 4.35 -17.01
N ALA A 710 13.98 4.94 -16.02
CA ALA A 710 13.69 6.27 -15.48
C ALA A 710 14.02 7.43 -16.45
N ASN A 711 15.05 7.29 -17.29
CA ASN A 711 15.41 8.27 -18.31
C ASN A 711 14.54 8.16 -19.56
N LEU A 712 13.99 6.98 -19.86
CA LEU A 712 12.94 6.83 -20.86
C LEU A 712 11.64 7.54 -20.42
N SER A 713 11.40 7.63 -19.11
CA SER A 713 10.35 8.49 -18.53
C SER A 713 10.77 9.96 -18.29
N GLY A 714 12.07 10.29 -18.31
CA GLY A 714 12.60 11.65 -18.08
C GLY A 714 13.21 12.35 -19.32
N GLY A 715 13.24 11.72 -20.49
CA GLY A 715 14.09 12.12 -21.62
C GLY A 715 13.59 13.25 -22.53
N HIS A 716 12.42 13.85 -22.30
CA HIS A 716 11.85 14.83 -23.24
C HIS A 716 11.88 16.31 -22.80
N HIS A 717 12.66 16.69 -21.78
CA HIS A 717 12.73 18.09 -21.31
C HIS A 717 14.12 18.74 -21.39
N ARG A 718 14.84 18.51 -22.50
CA ARG A 718 16.03 19.33 -22.86
C ARG A 718 15.89 20.09 -24.19
N ALA A 719 14.67 20.39 -24.61
CA ALA A 719 14.42 21.40 -25.64
C ALA A 719 13.02 22.02 -25.46
N ALA A 720 12.97 23.11 -24.72
CA ALA A 720 12.03 24.25 -24.80
C ALA A 720 12.00 24.96 -23.44
#